data_AF-A0A0Q6C8S4-F1
#
_entry.id   AF-A0A0Q6C8S4-F1
#
_cell.length_a   1.000
_cell.length_b   1.000
_cell.length_c   1.000
_cell.angle_alpha   90.00
_cell.angle_beta   90.00
_cell.angle_gamma   90.00
#
_symmetry.space_group_name_H-M   'P 1'
#
loop_
_entity.id
_entity.type
_entity.pdbx_description
1 polymer ?
#
loop_
_entity_poly.entity_id
_entity_poly.type
_entity_poly.pdbx_seq_one_letter_code
_entity_poly.pdbx_strand_id
1 'polypeptide(L)'
;MLQLAVPLDYASPELSLDGAKPWRGGIQAFEPLVGIDGWALSVESPDEPVELELTVGGDVFALTVSDEVRPEIDRALGVATRCGFRFGPEIFGRLARLSDHRRDYTVAVRIAGTNISLRPVNGRTPSVGELVLSWRAAVLGATTPVARPVGRGERLLARLSALRTQAEPLRDRPLRPLSDHDVGQIDAVHPASESQVWLVGWMKRGIEPDLPAAIVDRQKFPSGMAVLQYERADLPTSSVGFIAVLDTAWAPPVVMKDGFVYLGRQGQYHLRYGPQTRLLRAEAFLTAFGQAQPLPGGHAEAMAALLHSGSNWLPGNAAATGVAAEAGIDRLLLLPGFGCLAEGWAVSPAKRIVTFHMKIGDGVLVADEAATSFRARPDLQSVFGNVASVVSRAGFATVLRGSIGADASGAPLLRVVHEDGSMAVQRVEPKILRRLDPVADGEEILRLFPALRHEGFYSDFLACAARVWSQRSGDMQSLALRPARRAIVMRLPSDISNLNLCLDRLSRHAADFSPDIGIALLCDQGRARGEALLRLEELARQVSAPLSLFMLSHENDALAELPAILGRMGAERFVHLGRGIVPTATGWVAVQDYLDRHGHAIERFEIVDDVGSPDRVDGAVSAAAFGWTTPALLEWSLSAPRFSRGLYKNSGLPQTPGRDRVARAAMMRVERPRAARLADMLDEDLLRSTEEAVRP
;
A
#
# COMPACT_ATOMS: atom_id res chain seq x y z
N MET A 1 19.30 -19.15 41.26
CA MET A 1 20.34 -19.81 40.46
C MET A 1 21.49 -18.84 40.28
N LEU A 2 22.66 -19.13 40.81
CA LEU A 2 23.89 -18.36 40.53
C LEU A 2 24.37 -18.77 39.14
N GLN A 3 24.14 -17.93 38.12
CA GLN A 3 24.79 -18.09 36.83
C GLN A 3 26.28 -17.87 37.02
N LEU A 4 27.07 -18.94 36.94
CA LEU A 4 28.52 -18.87 36.80
C LEU A 4 28.82 -18.12 35.50
N ALA A 5 29.34 -16.89 35.64
CA ALA A 5 29.78 -16.09 34.50
C ALA A 5 30.97 -16.80 33.85
N VAL A 6 30.72 -17.46 32.71
CA VAL A 6 31.79 -17.97 31.84
C VAL A 6 32.62 -16.75 31.40
N PRO A 7 33.96 -16.77 31.51
CA PRO A 7 34.79 -15.68 31.04
C PRO A 7 34.51 -15.41 29.56
N LEU A 8 34.07 -14.19 29.23
CA LEU A 8 33.86 -13.77 27.86
C LEU A 8 35.21 -13.55 27.20
N ASP A 9 35.56 -14.42 26.25
CA ASP A 9 36.69 -14.17 25.37
C ASP A 9 36.31 -13.11 24.34
N TYR A 10 37.15 -12.10 24.22
CA TYR A 10 36.96 -11.02 23.25
C TYR A 10 37.92 -11.14 22.09
N ALA A 11 37.43 -10.84 20.88
CA ALA A 11 38.29 -10.55 19.74
C ALA A 11 39.19 -9.34 20.08
N SER A 12 40.43 -9.34 19.57
CA SER A 12 41.29 -8.17 19.78
C SER A 12 40.80 -7.02 18.90
N PRO A 13 40.62 -5.80 19.44
CA PRO A 13 40.33 -4.63 18.62
C PRO A 13 41.58 -4.09 17.91
N GLU A 14 42.78 -4.59 18.25
CA GLU A 14 44.03 -4.16 17.64
C GLU A 14 44.22 -4.80 16.27
N LEU A 15 44.46 -3.99 15.25
CA LEU A 15 44.64 -4.43 13.86
C LEU A 15 46.01 -5.11 13.58
N SER A 16 46.73 -5.55 14.61
CA SER A 16 47.99 -6.30 14.44
C SER A 16 47.72 -7.76 14.05
N LEU A 17 48.35 -8.19 12.94
CA LEU A 17 48.33 -9.58 12.47
C LEU A 17 49.28 -10.50 13.26
N ASP A 18 50.24 -9.94 14.02
CA ASP A 18 51.26 -10.70 14.77
C ASP A 18 50.75 -11.29 16.11
N GLY A 19 49.44 -11.30 16.35
CA GLY A 19 48.83 -11.65 17.64
C GLY A 19 48.24 -13.06 17.68
N ALA A 20 48.36 -13.73 18.85
CA ALA A 20 47.95 -15.12 19.09
C ALA A 20 46.44 -15.44 18.96
N LYS A 21 45.56 -14.44 18.83
CA LYS A 21 44.11 -14.68 18.67
C LYS A 21 43.75 -14.84 17.18
N PRO A 22 42.88 -15.78 16.80
CA PRO A 22 42.52 -15.97 15.39
C PRO A 22 41.57 -14.89 14.83
N TRP A 23 40.90 -14.12 15.70
CA TRP A 23 39.90 -13.13 15.29
C TRP A 23 40.24 -11.72 15.74
N ARG A 24 39.88 -10.73 14.91
CA ARG A 24 39.93 -9.29 15.23
C ARG A 24 38.56 -8.67 14.98
N GLY A 25 38.22 -7.65 15.75
CA GLY A 25 36.97 -6.92 15.52
C GLY A 25 36.52 -6.02 16.66
N GLY A 26 35.55 -5.17 16.35
CA GLY A 26 34.93 -4.25 17.31
C GLY A 26 33.57 -3.74 16.81
N ILE A 27 32.70 -3.40 17.76
CA ILE A 27 31.41 -2.75 17.49
C ILE A 27 31.62 -1.25 17.60
N GLN A 28 31.25 -0.51 16.57
CA GLN A 28 31.49 0.93 16.50
C GLN A 28 30.32 1.73 17.02
N ALA A 29 29.10 1.43 16.55
CA ALA A 29 27.93 2.16 16.98
C ALA A 29 26.69 1.27 17.14
N PHE A 30 25.73 1.81 17.90
CA PHE A 30 24.37 1.30 18.06
C PHE A 30 23.43 2.47 17.71
N GLU A 31 23.16 2.64 16.43
CA GLU A 31 22.38 3.77 15.90
C GLU A 31 20.95 3.35 15.54
N PRO A 32 19.91 3.90 16.18
CA PRO A 32 18.56 3.36 16.03
C PRO A 32 17.93 3.43 14.63
N LEU A 33 18.39 4.36 13.78
CA LEU A 33 17.89 4.53 12.41
C LEU A 33 18.80 3.87 11.35
N VAL A 34 20.00 3.44 11.75
CA VAL A 34 21.01 2.88 10.83
C VAL A 34 21.29 1.42 11.13
N GLY A 35 21.35 1.02 12.40
CA GLY A 35 21.67 -0.33 12.81
C GLY A 35 22.73 -0.45 13.90
N ILE A 36 23.31 -1.64 14.03
CA ILE A 36 24.50 -1.93 14.83
C ILE A 36 25.61 -2.26 13.84
N ASP A 37 26.64 -1.43 13.77
CA ASP A 37 27.74 -1.59 12.82
C ASP A 37 29.09 -1.76 13.51
N GLY A 38 30.01 -2.37 12.77
CA GLY A 38 31.36 -2.60 13.23
C GLY A 38 32.20 -3.30 12.18
N TRP A 39 33.23 -4.00 12.64
CA TRP A 39 34.06 -4.83 11.78
C TRP A 39 34.53 -6.09 12.51
N ALA A 40 34.75 -7.16 11.74
CA ALA A 40 35.32 -8.42 12.18
C ALA A 40 36.09 -9.08 11.03
N LEU A 41 37.22 -9.73 11.34
CA LEU A 41 38.01 -10.49 10.36
C LEU A 41 38.71 -11.69 10.99
N SER A 42 38.97 -12.70 10.16
CA SER A 42 39.87 -13.81 10.47
C SER A 42 41.31 -13.41 10.13
N VAL A 43 42.25 -13.63 11.04
CA VAL A 43 43.68 -13.38 10.77
C VAL A 43 44.23 -14.41 9.76
N GLU A 44 43.69 -15.62 9.77
CA GLU A 44 44.12 -16.70 8.85
C GLU A 44 43.59 -16.50 7.42
N SER A 45 42.47 -15.79 7.27
CA SER A 45 41.79 -15.57 5.98
C SER A 45 41.11 -14.20 5.98
N PRO A 46 41.89 -13.10 5.91
CA PRO A 46 41.38 -11.73 6.05
C PRO A 46 40.52 -11.26 4.87
N ASP A 47 40.55 -11.99 3.76
CA ASP A 47 39.74 -11.77 2.56
C ASP A 47 38.38 -12.50 2.62
N GLU A 48 38.19 -13.42 3.55
CA GLU A 48 36.94 -14.17 3.72
C GLU A 48 35.96 -13.48 4.70
N PRO A 49 34.67 -13.40 4.35
CA PRO A 49 33.62 -12.93 5.26
C PRO A 49 33.49 -13.79 6.52
N VAL A 50 33.40 -13.11 7.66
CA VAL A 50 33.17 -13.73 8.97
C VAL A 50 31.68 -13.69 9.31
N GLU A 51 31.11 -14.83 9.70
CA GLU A 51 29.74 -14.89 10.20
C GLU A 51 29.66 -14.38 11.64
N LEU A 52 28.62 -13.60 11.92
CA LEU A 52 28.44 -12.90 13.19
C LEU A 52 27.04 -13.15 13.74
N GLU A 53 26.97 -13.36 15.06
CA GLU A 53 25.75 -13.54 15.82
C GLU A 53 25.52 -12.32 16.71
N LEU A 54 24.39 -11.63 16.52
CA LEU A 54 23.86 -10.72 17.53
C LEU A 54 23.15 -11.57 18.58
N THR A 55 23.50 -11.39 19.84
CA THR A 55 23.01 -12.19 20.97
C THR A 55 22.27 -11.32 21.98
N VAL A 56 21.25 -11.88 22.63
CA VAL A 56 20.48 -11.25 23.71
C VAL A 56 20.55 -12.14 24.94
N GLY A 57 21.36 -11.76 25.93
CA GLY A 57 21.60 -12.59 27.12
C GLY A 57 22.27 -13.94 26.79
N GLY A 58 23.06 -13.99 25.73
CA GLY A 58 23.77 -15.20 25.26
C GLY A 58 23.02 -16.04 24.22
N ASP A 59 21.72 -15.84 24.06
CA ASP A 59 20.92 -16.49 23.00
C ASP A 59 21.12 -15.78 21.65
N VAL A 60 21.26 -16.53 20.56
CA VAL A 60 21.34 -15.97 19.21
C VAL A 60 20.02 -15.30 18.85
N PHE A 61 20.10 -14.03 18.47
CA PHE A 61 18.97 -13.17 18.16
C PHE A 61 18.90 -12.80 16.68
N ALA A 62 20.03 -12.48 16.05
CA ALA A 62 20.14 -12.23 14.62
C ALA A 62 21.52 -12.63 14.10
N LEU A 63 21.67 -12.74 12.78
CA LEU A 63 22.91 -13.10 12.12
C LEU A 63 23.30 -11.99 11.13
N THR A 64 24.59 -11.84 10.88
CA THR A 64 25.09 -11.03 9.78
C THR A 64 26.43 -11.59 9.31
N VAL A 65 26.99 -11.02 8.25
CA VAL A 65 28.34 -11.33 7.77
C VAL A 65 29.16 -10.06 7.71
N SER A 66 30.48 -10.19 7.85
CA SER A 66 31.38 -9.12 7.48
C SER A 66 31.54 -9.12 5.95
N ASP A 67 30.90 -8.20 5.25
CA ASP A 67 31.00 -8.11 3.79
C ASP A 67 31.11 -6.67 3.26
N GLU A 68 31.07 -5.68 4.14
CA GLU A 68 31.25 -4.26 3.83
C GLU A 68 32.75 -3.90 3.74
N VAL A 69 33.07 -3.01 2.80
CA VAL A 69 34.44 -2.51 2.60
C VAL A 69 34.76 -1.45 3.65
N ARG A 70 35.96 -1.52 4.23
CA ARG A 70 36.43 -0.61 5.30
C ARG A 70 37.78 -0.02 4.91
N PRO A 71 37.81 1.07 4.11
CA PRO A 71 39.04 1.61 3.53
C PRO A 71 40.11 1.97 4.56
N GLU A 72 39.71 2.35 5.77
CA GLU A 72 40.61 2.63 6.89
C GLU A 72 41.27 1.38 7.46
N ILE A 73 40.57 0.24 7.47
CA ILE A 73 41.12 -1.06 7.90
C ILE A 73 42.00 -1.63 6.79
N ASP A 74 41.56 -1.55 5.54
CA ASP A 74 42.36 -1.96 4.38
C ASP A 74 43.70 -1.24 4.33
N ARG A 75 43.69 0.08 4.59
CA ARG A 75 44.92 0.89 4.65
C ARG A 75 45.84 0.47 5.80
N ALA A 76 45.27 0.07 6.94
CA ALA A 76 46.05 -0.38 8.09
C ALA A 76 46.67 -1.75 7.88
N LEU A 77 45.97 -2.66 7.19
CA LEU A 77 46.42 -4.03 6.91
C LEU A 77 47.25 -4.16 5.62
N GLY A 78 47.17 -3.18 4.71
CA GLY A 78 47.84 -3.21 3.41
C GLY A 78 47.22 -4.20 2.41
N VAL A 79 46.03 -4.74 2.71
CA VAL A 79 45.29 -5.71 1.90
C VAL A 79 43.83 -5.29 1.86
N ALA A 80 43.16 -5.46 0.72
CA ALA A 80 41.73 -5.21 0.61
C ALA A 80 40.96 -6.31 1.37
N THR A 81 40.09 -5.90 2.29
CA THR A 81 39.30 -6.81 3.13
C THR A 81 37.81 -6.53 2.97
N ARG A 82 36.99 -7.52 3.34
CA ARG A 82 35.54 -7.37 3.49
C ARG A 82 35.18 -7.63 4.95
N CYS A 83 35.65 -6.74 5.82
CA CYS A 83 35.58 -6.94 7.26
C CYS A 83 34.50 -6.09 7.95
N GLY A 84 33.83 -5.17 7.27
CA GLY A 84 32.75 -4.39 7.86
C GLY A 84 31.46 -5.19 7.95
N PHE A 85 30.71 -5.02 9.04
CA PHE A 85 29.39 -5.66 9.19
C PHE A 85 28.37 -4.63 9.65
N ARG A 86 27.10 -4.92 9.35
CA ARG A 86 25.95 -4.20 9.87
C ARG A 86 24.80 -5.16 10.17
N PHE A 87 24.16 -4.91 11.31
CA PHE A 87 22.81 -5.38 11.61
C PHE A 87 21.86 -4.20 11.38
N GLY A 88 20.88 -4.31 10.50
CA GLY A 88 20.06 -3.17 10.09
C GLY A 88 19.15 -2.58 11.19
N PRO A 89 18.50 -1.43 10.93
CA PRO A 89 17.68 -0.73 11.92
C PRO A 89 16.45 -1.52 12.37
N GLU A 90 15.99 -2.50 11.59
CA GLU A 90 14.90 -3.42 11.92
C GLU A 90 15.13 -4.21 13.22
N ILE A 91 16.39 -4.41 13.61
CA ILE A 91 16.78 -5.08 14.84
C ILE A 91 16.24 -4.37 16.08
N PHE A 92 16.17 -3.05 16.07
CA PHE A 92 15.62 -2.28 17.19
C PHE A 92 14.12 -2.50 17.37
N GLY A 93 13.38 -2.63 16.27
CA GLY A 93 11.97 -3.00 16.30
C GLY A 93 11.75 -4.42 16.83
N ARG A 94 12.66 -5.36 16.52
CA ARG A 94 12.62 -6.72 17.06
C ARG A 94 12.98 -6.76 18.55
N LEU A 95 14.00 -6.00 18.98
CA LEU A 95 14.38 -5.84 20.39
C LEU A 95 13.24 -5.23 21.22
N ALA A 96 12.48 -4.29 20.64
CA ALA A 96 11.32 -3.70 21.29
C ALA A 96 10.20 -4.70 21.61
N ARG A 97 10.10 -5.82 20.87
CA ARG A 97 9.15 -6.91 21.19
C ARG A 97 9.63 -7.78 22.35
N LEU A 98 10.93 -7.81 22.61
CA LEU A 98 11.52 -8.57 23.72
C LEU A 98 11.64 -7.75 25.01
N SER A 99 11.50 -6.42 24.93
CA SER A 99 11.78 -5.53 26.06
C SER A 99 10.94 -5.81 27.29
N ASP A 100 9.74 -6.37 27.13
CA ASP A 100 8.82 -6.63 28.24
C ASP A 100 9.30 -7.77 29.17
N HIS A 101 10.17 -8.66 28.67
CA HIS A 101 10.63 -9.86 29.40
C HIS A 101 12.15 -10.01 29.45
N ARG A 102 12.88 -9.31 28.58
CA ARG A 102 14.35 -9.38 28.48
C ARG A 102 15.02 -8.00 28.57
N ARG A 103 14.38 -7.04 29.24
CA ARG A 103 14.83 -5.64 29.34
C ARG A 103 16.30 -5.50 29.77
N ASP A 104 16.69 -6.30 30.77
CA ASP A 104 17.99 -6.20 31.43
C ASP A 104 19.07 -7.07 30.76
N TYR A 105 18.71 -7.81 29.70
CA TYR A 105 19.63 -8.68 29.00
C TYR A 105 20.56 -7.83 28.13
N THR A 106 21.84 -8.19 28.11
CA THR A 106 22.85 -7.51 27.29
C THR A 106 22.71 -7.88 25.82
N VAL A 107 22.98 -6.92 24.94
CA VAL A 107 22.98 -7.10 23.49
C VAL A 107 24.42 -7.07 22.98
N ALA A 108 24.96 -8.22 22.59
CA ALA A 108 26.36 -8.38 22.18
C ALA A 108 26.49 -8.99 20.79
N VAL A 109 27.58 -8.70 20.08
CA VAL A 109 27.93 -9.35 18.81
C VAL A 109 29.07 -10.33 19.05
N ARG A 110 29.00 -11.54 18.50
CA ARG A 110 30.06 -12.56 18.57
C ARG A 110 30.31 -13.23 17.23
N ILE A 111 31.46 -13.89 17.05
CA ILE A 111 31.75 -14.69 15.86
C ILE A 111 30.91 -15.96 15.89
N ALA A 112 30.16 -16.22 14.82
CA ALA A 112 29.21 -17.33 14.74
C ALA A 112 29.88 -18.69 14.94
N GLY A 113 29.21 -19.60 15.65
CA GLY A 113 29.78 -20.90 16.01
C GLY A 113 30.94 -20.85 17.04
N THR A 114 31.22 -19.69 17.64
CA THR A 114 32.26 -19.53 18.68
C THR A 114 31.72 -18.78 19.91
N ASN A 115 32.53 -18.69 20.97
CA ASN A 115 32.25 -17.88 22.17
C ASN A 115 32.93 -16.50 22.14
N ILE A 116 33.51 -16.09 21.01
CA ILE A 116 34.36 -14.89 20.91
C ILE A 116 33.50 -13.66 20.60
N SER A 117 33.39 -12.75 21.57
CA SER A 117 32.58 -11.53 21.45
C SER A 117 33.38 -10.32 20.94
N LEU A 118 32.70 -9.40 20.27
CA LEU A 118 33.25 -8.13 19.83
C LEU A 118 33.07 -7.06 20.93
N ARG A 119 34.07 -6.19 21.09
CA ARG A 119 33.99 -5.10 22.08
C ARG A 119 33.37 -3.85 21.47
N PRO A 120 32.40 -3.20 22.15
CA PRO A 120 31.97 -1.84 21.82
C PRO A 120 33.10 -0.83 22.02
N VAL A 121 33.18 0.19 21.17
CA VAL A 121 34.14 1.31 21.31
C VAL A 121 34.05 1.96 22.70
N ASN A 122 32.85 2.06 23.26
CA ASN A 122 32.62 2.64 24.58
C ASN A 122 32.87 1.67 25.75
N GLY A 123 33.34 0.44 25.47
CA GLY A 123 33.67 -0.59 26.47
C GLY A 123 32.48 -1.20 27.21
N ARG A 124 31.28 -0.62 27.10
CA ARG A 124 30.04 -1.08 27.76
C ARG A 124 29.06 -1.64 26.73
N THR A 125 28.62 -2.88 26.95
CA THR A 125 27.56 -3.53 26.17
C THR A 125 26.18 -3.01 26.63
N PRO A 126 25.35 -2.45 25.73
CA PRO A 126 24.04 -1.91 26.10
C PRO A 126 23.04 -3.04 26.40
N SER A 127 22.00 -2.72 27.17
CA SER A 127 20.87 -3.64 27.39
C SER A 127 19.77 -3.46 26.34
N VAL A 128 18.88 -4.46 26.21
CA VAL A 128 17.68 -4.37 25.36
C VAL A 128 16.88 -3.11 25.68
N GLY A 129 16.68 -2.81 26.98
CA GLY A 129 15.92 -1.65 27.42
C GLY A 129 16.52 -0.32 26.97
N GLU A 130 17.85 -0.18 27.02
CA GLU A 130 18.55 1.04 26.59
C GLU A 130 18.41 1.27 25.09
N LEU A 131 18.60 0.22 24.27
CA LEU A 131 18.49 0.32 22.81
C LEU A 131 17.06 0.66 22.35
N VAL A 132 16.06 0.07 22.99
CA VAL A 132 14.64 0.31 22.67
C VAL A 132 14.20 1.74 23.03
N LEU A 133 14.70 2.26 24.15
CA LEU A 133 14.44 3.66 24.53
C LEU A 133 15.04 4.64 23.52
N SER A 134 16.29 4.42 23.10
CA SER A 134 16.96 5.22 22.07
C SER A 134 16.20 5.22 20.75
N TRP A 135 15.71 4.06 20.33
CA TRP A 135 14.91 3.90 19.11
C TRP A 135 13.56 4.61 19.15
N ARG A 136 12.79 4.46 20.23
CA ARG A 136 11.50 5.14 20.38
C ARG A 136 11.65 6.65 20.30
N ALA A 137 12.71 7.21 20.89
CA ALA A 137 12.99 8.64 20.80
C ALA A 137 13.27 9.10 19.36
N ALA A 138 14.05 8.33 18.59
CA ALA A 138 14.37 8.64 17.20
C ALA A 138 13.14 8.56 16.26
N VAL A 139 12.31 7.53 16.40
CA VAL A 139 11.10 7.33 15.56
C VAL A 139 10.03 8.42 15.82
N LEU A 140 9.85 8.81 17.08
CA LEU A 140 8.93 9.90 17.44
C LEU A 140 9.42 11.27 16.94
N GLY A 141 10.73 11.47 16.81
CA GLY A 141 11.29 12.67 16.18
C GLY A 141 11.07 12.71 14.66
N ALA A 142 11.20 11.56 13.99
CA ALA A 142 11.09 11.42 12.53
C ALA A 142 9.64 11.45 11.99
N THR A 143 8.63 11.30 12.87
CA THR A 143 7.20 11.24 12.49
C THR A 143 6.52 12.62 12.44
N THR A 144 7.26 13.71 12.56
CA THR A 144 6.73 15.07 12.39
C THR A 144 6.56 15.38 10.88
N PRO A 145 5.34 15.43 10.33
CA PRO A 145 5.16 15.54 8.88
C PRO A 145 5.52 16.93 8.37
N VAL A 146 6.25 16.99 7.25
CA VAL A 146 6.42 18.22 6.47
C VAL A 146 5.10 18.54 5.77
N ALA A 147 4.40 19.57 6.24
CA ALA A 147 3.05 19.90 5.80
C ALA A 147 3.01 20.48 4.37
N ARG A 148 2.18 19.87 3.52
CA ARG A 148 1.72 20.47 2.24
C ARG A 148 0.81 21.68 2.55
N PRO A 149 0.86 22.77 1.75
CA PRO A 149 -0.07 23.89 1.94
C PRO A 149 -1.50 23.48 1.58
N VAL A 150 -2.37 23.37 2.59
CA VAL A 150 -3.79 23.03 2.45
C VAL A 150 -4.58 24.19 1.83
N GLY A 151 -5.44 23.91 0.85
CA GLY A 151 -6.28 24.89 0.18
C GLY A 151 -7.24 25.59 1.15
N ARG A 152 -7.71 26.82 0.82
CA ARG A 152 -8.63 27.58 1.71
C ARG A 152 -9.97 26.86 1.96
N GLY A 153 -10.52 26.18 0.95
CA GLY A 153 -11.75 25.38 1.08
C GLY A 153 -11.56 24.12 1.93
N GLU A 154 -10.43 23.42 1.80
CA GLU A 154 -10.09 22.25 2.63
C GLU A 154 -9.88 22.63 4.10
N ARG A 155 -9.28 23.80 4.35
CA ARG A 155 -9.19 24.36 5.71
C ARG A 155 -10.57 24.66 6.31
N LEU A 156 -11.49 25.19 5.51
CA LEU A 156 -12.87 25.41 5.95
C LEU A 156 -13.58 24.08 6.24
N LEU A 157 -13.41 23.05 5.41
CA LEU A 157 -13.98 21.73 5.66
C LEU A 157 -13.44 21.08 6.95
N ALA A 158 -12.12 21.12 7.15
CA ALA A 158 -11.51 20.65 8.39
C ALA A 158 -12.04 21.41 9.61
N ARG A 159 -12.24 22.73 9.48
CA ARG A 159 -12.82 23.58 10.52
C ARG A 159 -14.28 23.20 10.82
N LEU A 160 -15.11 23.00 9.80
CA LEU A 160 -16.50 22.58 9.96
C LEU A 160 -16.60 21.21 10.65
N SER A 161 -15.76 20.25 10.25
CA SER A 161 -15.67 18.94 10.89
C SER A 161 -15.28 19.05 12.38
N ALA A 162 -14.31 19.91 12.71
CA ALA A 162 -13.94 20.17 14.11
C ALA A 162 -15.08 20.81 14.92
N LEU A 163 -15.84 21.74 14.30
CA LEU A 163 -17.00 22.37 14.94
C LEU A 163 -18.15 21.38 15.11
N ARG A 164 -18.34 20.44 14.18
CA ARG A 164 -19.29 19.33 14.31
C ARG A 164 -18.97 18.46 15.52
N THR A 165 -17.70 18.10 15.71
CA THR A 165 -17.24 17.36 16.90
C THR A 165 -17.50 18.15 18.19
N GLN A 166 -17.32 19.48 18.17
CA GLN A 166 -17.67 20.34 19.32
C GLN A 166 -19.18 20.42 19.58
N ALA A 167 -20.01 20.21 18.55
CA ALA A 167 -21.47 20.20 18.65
C ALA A 167 -22.03 18.86 19.13
N GLU A 168 -21.22 17.80 19.22
CA GLU A 168 -21.68 16.47 19.63
C GLU A 168 -22.44 16.48 20.98
N PRO A 169 -22.00 17.21 22.04
CA PRO A 169 -22.74 17.28 23.30
C PRO A 169 -24.15 17.90 23.18
N LEU A 170 -24.43 18.66 22.11
CA LEU A 170 -25.77 19.23 21.88
C LEU A 170 -26.79 18.16 21.49
N ARG A 171 -26.34 16.98 21.03
CA ARG A 171 -27.21 15.83 20.73
C ARG A 171 -27.96 15.36 21.98
N ASP A 172 -27.28 15.32 23.12
CA ASP A 172 -27.85 14.82 24.38
C ASP A 172 -28.49 15.93 25.21
N ARG A 173 -28.07 17.19 25.02
CA ARG A 173 -28.62 18.34 25.75
C ARG A 173 -30.06 18.67 25.33
N PRO A 174 -31.00 18.91 26.25
CA PRO A 174 -32.32 19.40 25.88
C PRO A 174 -32.23 20.83 25.31
N LEU A 175 -32.64 20.99 24.06
CA LEU A 175 -32.69 22.28 23.35
C LEU A 175 -34.14 22.74 23.29
N ARG A 176 -34.42 23.95 23.77
CA ARG A 176 -35.77 24.54 23.78
C ARG A 176 -35.74 25.91 23.09
N PRO A 177 -36.72 26.22 22.22
CA PRO A 177 -36.78 27.52 21.59
C PRO A 177 -37.32 28.52 22.62
N LEU A 178 -36.49 29.47 23.04
CA LEU A 178 -36.90 30.63 23.86
C LEU A 178 -37.01 31.85 22.95
N SER A 179 -38.06 32.66 23.09
CA SER A 179 -38.33 33.84 22.24
C SER A 179 -37.14 34.80 22.15
N ASP A 180 -36.42 34.97 23.26
CA ASP A 180 -35.32 35.92 23.39
C ASP A 180 -34.05 35.46 22.66
N HIS A 181 -34.06 34.20 22.18
CA HIS A 181 -32.97 33.54 21.49
C HIS A 181 -33.26 33.25 20.01
N ASP A 182 -34.40 33.72 19.50
CA ASP A 182 -34.70 33.70 18.07
C ASP A 182 -33.78 34.72 17.37
N VAL A 183 -32.94 34.21 16.48
CA VAL A 183 -31.98 35.02 15.74
C VAL A 183 -32.25 35.07 14.24
N GLY A 184 -33.31 34.42 13.74
CA GLY A 184 -33.65 34.50 12.32
C GLY A 184 -34.41 33.31 11.75
N GLN A 185 -34.57 33.35 10.43
CA GLN A 185 -35.34 32.37 9.67
C GLN A 185 -34.59 31.89 8.44
N ILE A 186 -34.77 30.62 8.11
CA ILE A 186 -34.24 29.95 6.92
C ILE A 186 -35.32 29.96 5.85
N ASP A 187 -35.03 30.69 4.77
CA ASP A 187 -35.91 30.82 3.60
C ASP A 187 -35.75 29.63 2.65
N ALA A 188 -34.54 29.07 2.59
CA ALA A 188 -34.18 28.01 1.65
C ALA A 188 -33.05 27.09 2.13
N VAL A 189 -33.05 25.86 1.61
CA VAL A 189 -32.04 24.82 1.87
C VAL A 189 -31.57 24.19 0.56
N HIS A 190 -30.27 23.92 0.42
CA HIS A 190 -29.70 23.22 -0.72
C HIS A 190 -28.76 22.08 -0.26
N PRO A 191 -29.11 20.80 -0.50
CA PRO A 191 -28.22 19.68 -0.19
C PRO A 191 -27.16 19.54 -1.29
N ALA A 192 -25.88 19.79 -0.96
CA ALA A 192 -24.78 19.82 -1.94
C ALA A 192 -23.99 18.50 -2.02
N SER A 193 -23.80 17.81 -0.89
CA SER A 193 -23.16 16.47 -0.83
C SER A 193 -23.73 15.66 0.34
N GLU A 194 -23.28 14.42 0.52
CA GLU A 194 -23.76 13.55 1.62
C GLU A 194 -23.53 14.15 3.01
N SER A 195 -22.52 15.02 3.18
CA SER A 195 -22.24 15.68 4.46
C SER A 195 -22.42 17.19 4.42
N GLN A 196 -22.83 17.79 3.29
CA GLN A 196 -22.89 19.25 3.14
C GLN A 196 -24.30 19.75 2.82
N VAL A 197 -24.80 20.63 3.67
CA VAL A 197 -26.08 21.32 3.49
C VAL A 197 -25.86 22.81 3.53
N TRP A 198 -26.41 23.51 2.54
CA TRP A 198 -26.38 24.97 2.48
C TRP A 198 -27.72 25.56 2.90
N LEU A 199 -27.68 26.67 3.64
CA LEU A 199 -28.86 27.41 4.09
C LEU A 199 -28.81 28.82 3.52
N VAL A 200 -29.98 29.36 3.19
CA VAL A 200 -30.18 30.76 2.80
C VAL A 200 -31.33 31.32 3.64
N GLY A 201 -31.15 32.52 4.17
CA GLY A 201 -32.19 33.16 4.97
C GLY A 201 -31.81 34.55 5.45
N TRP A 202 -32.37 34.94 6.59
CA TRP A 202 -32.01 36.16 7.28
C TRP A 202 -31.74 35.90 8.76
N MET A 203 -30.86 36.71 9.36
CA MET A 203 -30.55 36.65 10.78
C MET A 203 -30.26 38.03 11.38
N LYS A 204 -30.30 38.13 12.71
CA LYS A 204 -29.85 39.32 13.46
C LYS A 204 -28.34 39.49 13.29
N ARG A 205 -27.86 40.75 13.30
CA ARG A 205 -26.42 41.06 13.27
C ARG A 205 -25.71 40.56 14.54
N GLY A 206 -24.39 40.31 14.42
CA GLY A 206 -23.52 39.97 15.55
C GLY A 206 -23.39 38.47 15.84
N ILE A 207 -23.92 37.61 14.98
CA ILE A 207 -23.65 36.16 15.03
C ILE A 207 -22.24 35.89 14.50
N GLU A 208 -21.49 35.04 15.20
CA GLU A 208 -20.15 34.61 14.79
C GLU A 208 -20.19 33.92 13.42
N PRO A 209 -19.14 34.05 12.58
CA PRO A 209 -19.12 33.43 11.26
C PRO A 209 -18.94 31.90 11.33
N ASP A 210 -18.20 31.39 12.32
CA ASP A 210 -17.89 29.96 12.48
C ASP A 210 -18.36 29.47 13.84
N LEU A 211 -19.29 28.53 13.89
CA LEU A 211 -19.84 28.03 15.14
C LEU A 211 -20.30 26.58 15.10
N PRO A 212 -20.28 25.88 16.25
CA PRO A 212 -21.01 24.62 16.39
C PRO A 212 -22.52 24.89 16.31
N ALA A 213 -23.23 23.95 15.69
CA ALA A 213 -24.67 24.01 15.51
C ALA A 213 -25.30 22.62 15.69
N ALA A 214 -26.60 22.59 15.95
CA ALA A 214 -27.37 21.35 16.00
C ALA A 214 -28.71 21.53 15.28
N ILE A 215 -28.98 20.67 14.30
CA ILE A 215 -30.23 20.68 13.56
C ILE A 215 -31.20 19.76 14.29
N VAL A 216 -32.37 20.28 14.63
CA VAL A 216 -33.44 19.52 15.29
C VAL A 216 -34.56 19.32 14.29
N ASP A 217 -34.59 18.12 13.73
CA ASP A 217 -35.60 17.61 12.78
C ASP A 217 -36.06 16.23 13.25
N ARG A 218 -36.96 16.19 14.23
CA ARG A 218 -37.39 14.98 15.00
C ARG A 218 -36.28 14.27 15.79
N GLN A 219 -35.04 14.37 15.33
CA GLN A 219 -33.79 13.95 15.96
C GLN A 219 -32.77 15.09 15.89
N LYS A 220 -31.70 15.00 16.66
CA LYS A 220 -30.65 16.03 16.69
C LYS A 220 -29.43 15.62 15.88
N PHE A 221 -29.04 16.49 14.96
CA PHE A 221 -27.86 16.31 14.12
C PHE A 221 -26.79 17.36 14.48
N PRO A 222 -25.72 16.96 15.18
CA PRO A 222 -24.54 17.80 15.38
C PRO A 222 -23.99 18.27 14.05
N SER A 223 -23.61 19.54 13.99
CA SER A 223 -23.18 20.20 12.76
C SER A 223 -22.11 21.24 13.05
N GLY A 224 -21.14 21.40 12.14
CA GLY A 224 -20.32 22.61 12.08
C GLY A 224 -20.93 23.57 11.07
N MET A 225 -21.05 24.85 11.41
CA MET A 225 -21.64 25.85 10.52
C MET A 225 -20.69 27.03 10.29
N ALA A 226 -20.57 27.43 9.03
CA ALA A 226 -19.91 28.65 8.60
C ALA A 226 -20.92 29.57 7.89
N VAL A 227 -20.89 30.87 8.18
CA VAL A 227 -21.90 31.85 7.79
C VAL A 227 -21.25 33.04 7.07
N LEU A 228 -21.81 33.35 5.90
CA LEU A 228 -21.58 34.59 5.17
C LEU A 228 -22.81 35.50 5.32
N GLN A 229 -22.63 36.66 5.93
CA GLN A 229 -23.68 37.67 6.11
C GLN A 229 -23.60 38.72 5.00
N TYR A 230 -24.74 39.19 4.49
CA TYR A 230 -24.81 40.23 3.45
C TYR A 230 -26.01 41.17 3.60
N GLU A 231 -25.90 42.36 3.01
CA GLU A 231 -26.95 43.39 3.08
C GLU A 231 -28.13 43.02 2.18
N ARG A 232 -29.35 43.12 2.72
CA ARG A 232 -30.62 42.86 2.03
C ARG A 232 -31.54 44.05 2.21
N ALA A 233 -31.99 44.66 1.11
CA ALA A 233 -32.77 45.89 1.13
C ALA A 233 -34.18 45.72 1.74
N ASP A 234 -34.68 44.49 1.79
CA ASP A 234 -35.99 44.14 2.35
C ASP A 234 -35.98 43.92 3.88
N LEU A 235 -34.80 43.93 4.52
CA LEU A 235 -34.64 43.66 5.94
C LEU A 235 -34.43 44.94 6.77
N PRO A 236 -34.87 44.97 8.04
CA PRO A 236 -34.56 46.06 8.96
C PRO A 236 -33.05 46.14 9.24
N THR A 237 -32.56 47.31 9.64
CA THR A 237 -31.12 47.57 9.89
C THR A 237 -30.50 46.65 10.96
N SER A 238 -31.30 46.08 11.86
CA SER A 238 -30.88 45.09 12.86
C SER A 238 -30.61 43.68 12.30
N SER A 239 -30.99 43.43 11.04
CA SER A 239 -30.93 42.11 10.40
C SER A 239 -30.14 42.16 9.10
N VAL A 240 -29.65 40.99 8.70
CA VAL A 240 -28.86 40.76 7.49
C VAL A 240 -29.34 39.50 6.79
N GLY A 241 -29.15 39.44 5.48
CA GLY A 241 -29.20 38.18 4.76
C GLY A 241 -28.03 37.29 5.18
N PHE A 242 -28.21 35.97 5.11
CA PHE A 242 -27.10 35.05 5.28
C PHE A 242 -27.15 33.89 4.31
N ILE A 243 -25.96 33.36 4.04
CA ILE A 243 -25.74 32.05 3.44
C ILE A 243 -24.85 31.27 4.38
N ALA A 244 -25.25 30.04 4.72
CA ALA A 244 -24.45 29.16 5.55
C ALA A 244 -24.14 27.85 4.86
N VAL A 245 -22.99 27.25 5.18
CA VAL A 245 -22.64 25.87 4.86
C VAL A 245 -22.52 25.07 6.15
N LEU A 246 -23.10 23.87 6.17
CA LEU A 246 -23.07 22.96 7.30
C LEU A 246 -22.37 21.66 6.90
N ASP A 247 -21.45 21.20 7.73
CA ASP A 247 -21.01 19.80 7.72
C ASP A 247 -21.89 19.01 8.70
N THR A 248 -22.77 18.14 8.18
CA THR A 248 -23.83 17.47 8.95
C THR A 248 -24.26 16.17 8.29
N ALA A 249 -24.75 15.22 9.09
CA ALA A 249 -25.40 14.00 8.59
C ALA A 249 -26.91 14.19 8.35
N TRP A 250 -27.45 15.40 8.52
CA TRP A 250 -28.84 15.70 8.24
C TRP A 250 -29.12 15.70 6.73
N ALA A 251 -30.03 14.83 6.30
CA ALA A 251 -30.58 14.85 4.95
C ALA A 251 -31.91 15.63 4.96
N PRO A 252 -31.98 16.83 4.34
CA PRO A 252 -33.21 17.61 4.32
C PRO A 252 -34.36 16.84 3.66
N PRO A 253 -35.56 16.78 4.28
CA PRO A 253 -36.71 16.11 3.68
C PRO A 253 -37.22 16.86 2.45
N VAL A 254 -37.84 16.14 1.51
CA VAL A 254 -38.43 16.73 0.28
C VAL A 254 -39.50 17.78 0.61
N VAL A 255 -40.23 17.59 1.72
CA VAL A 255 -41.21 18.54 2.26
C VAL A 255 -40.75 18.96 3.64
N MET A 256 -40.38 20.24 3.78
CA MET A 256 -39.92 20.82 5.04
C MET A 256 -41.06 20.90 6.05
N LYS A 257 -40.75 20.59 7.31
CA LYS A 257 -41.65 20.75 8.46
C LYS A 257 -41.05 21.78 9.42
N ASP A 258 -41.81 22.16 10.44
CA ASP A 258 -41.30 23.04 11.48
C ASP A 258 -40.10 22.39 12.19
N GLY A 259 -39.01 23.14 12.23
CA GLY A 259 -37.80 22.71 12.91
C GLY A 259 -36.85 23.88 13.16
N PHE A 260 -35.74 23.55 13.81
CA PHE A 260 -34.82 24.54 14.34
C PHE A 260 -33.37 24.17 14.03
N VAL A 261 -32.55 25.18 13.77
CA VAL A 261 -31.08 25.06 13.76
C VAL A 261 -30.57 25.86 14.95
N TYR A 262 -30.12 25.16 15.99
CA TYR A 262 -29.57 25.76 17.20
C TYR A 262 -28.10 26.10 16.98
N LEU A 263 -27.69 27.27 17.46
CA LEU A 263 -26.41 27.90 17.17
C LEU A 263 -25.63 28.18 18.45
N GLY A 264 -24.31 28.04 18.36
CA GLY A 264 -23.38 28.36 19.43
C GLY A 264 -23.03 27.15 20.31
N ARG A 265 -21.98 27.28 21.12
CA ARG A 265 -21.41 26.18 21.94
C ARG A 265 -22.43 25.52 22.88
N GLN A 266 -23.48 26.24 23.26
CA GLN A 266 -24.53 25.72 24.13
C GLN A 266 -25.89 25.56 23.42
N GLY A 267 -25.95 25.79 22.11
CA GLY A 267 -27.22 25.85 21.37
C GLY A 267 -28.14 26.95 21.88
N GLN A 268 -27.56 28.10 22.27
CA GLN A 268 -28.29 29.16 22.95
C GLN A 268 -29.12 30.03 22.00
N TYR A 269 -28.75 30.12 20.72
CA TYR A 269 -29.53 30.85 19.70
C TYR A 269 -30.19 29.86 18.75
N HIS A 270 -31.24 30.27 18.03
CA HIS A 270 -31.84 29.39 17.02
C HIS A 270 -32.32 30.13 15.77
N LEU A 271 -32.18 29.45 14.64
CA LEU A 271 -32.83 29.79 13.38
C LEU A 271 -34.03 28.86 13.17
N ARG A 272 -35.10 29.39 12.60
CA ARG A 272 -36.34 28.64 12.32
C ARG A 272 -36.42 28.25 10.86
N TYR A 273 -36.85 27.03 10.58
CA TYR A 273 -37.34 26.63 9.25
C TYR A 273 -38.72 25.99 9.40
N GLY A 274 -39.50 25.98 8.32
CA GLY A 274 -40.87 25.47 8.36
C GLY A 274 -41.41 25.10 6.99
N PRO A 275 -42.73 24.91 6.85
CA PRO A 275 -43.38 24.54 5.58
C PRO A 275 -43.11 25.50 4.42
N GLN A 276 -42.74 26.76 4.71
CA GLN A 276 -42.42 27.79 3.72
C GLN A 276 -40.95 27.74 3.25
N THR A 277 -40.09 26.96 3.93
CA THR A 277 -38.68 26.83 3.58
C THR A 277 -38.54 26.02 2.30
N ARG A 278 -37.95 26.62 1.26
CA ARG A 278 -37.83 26.01 -0.06
C ARG A 278 -36.61 25.11 -0.16
N LEU A 279 -36.78 23.92 -0.74
CA LEU A 279 -35.65 23.10 -1.16
C LEU A 279 -35.17 23.60 -2.53
N LEU A 280 -33.99 24.21 -2.58
CA LEU A 280 -33.42 24.77 -3.81
C LEU A 280 -32.68 23.71 -4.61
N ARG A 281 -32.94 23.72 -5.93
CA ARG A 281 -32.05 23.09 -6.91
C ARG A 281 -30.79 23.93 -7.09
N ALA A 282 -29.73 23.31 -7.59
CA ALA A 282 -28.40 23.91 -7.71
C ALA A 282 -28.42 25.29 -8.39
N GLU A 283 -29.11 25.46 -9.52
CA GLU A 283 -29.17 26.74 -10.26
C GLU A 283 -29.79 27.88 -9.44
N ALA A 284 -30.91 27.60 -8.76
CA ALA A 284 -31.59 28.58 -7.91
C ALA A 284 -30.75 28.95 -6.68
N PHE A 285 -29.99 27.99 -6.15
CA PHE A 285 -29.03 28.24 -5.07
C PHE A 285 -27.85 29.10 -5.55
N LEU A 286 -27.24 28.79 -6.70
CA LEU A 286 -26.13 29.56 -7.25
C LEU A 286 -26.52 31.01 -7.54
N THR A 287 -27.77 31.24 -7.97
CA THR A 287 -28.30 32.60 -8.15
C THR A 287 -28.41 33.34 -6.82
N ALA A 288 -28.90 32.69 -5.77
CA ALA A 288 -28.94 33.27 -4.43
C ALA A 288 -27.53 33.53 -3.86
N PHE A 289 -26.58 32.62 -4.12
CA PHE A 289 -25.17 32.78 -3.74
C PHE A 289 -24.50 33.97 -4.43
N GLY A 290 -24.74 34.15 -5.73
CA GLY A 290 -24.21 35.28 -6.49
C GLY A 290 -24.70 36.64 -5.99
N GLN A 291 -25.92 36.72 -5.44
CA GLN A 291 -26.44 37.95 -4.83
C GLN A 291 -25.72 38.34 -3.53
N ALA A 292 -25.12 37.37 -2.83
CA ALA A 292 -24.37 37.59 -1.59
C ALA A 292 -22.87 37.85 -1.81
N GLN A 293 -22.36 37.71 -3.05
CA GLN A 293 -20.94 37.76 -3.37
C GLN A 293 -20.20 39.13 -3.34
N PRO A 294 -20.81 40.33 -3.34
CA PRO A 294 -20.02 41.57 -3.44
C PRO A 294 -19.27 41.97 -2.15
N LEU A 295 -19.00 41.04 -1.22
CA LEU A 295 -18.33 41.32 0.06
C LEU A 295 -16.86 40.85 0.05
N PRO A 296 -15.88 41.77 0.11
CA PRO A 296 -14.47 41.40 0.20
C PRO A 296 -14.16 40.71 1.53
N GLY A 297 -13.55 39.51 1.47
CA GLY A 297 -13.08 38.79 2.67
C GLY A 297 -12.72 37.33 2.44
N GLY A 298 -11.73 36.81 3.19
CA GLY A 298 -11.23 35.44 3.03
C GLY A 298 -12.25 34.33 3.33
N HIS A 299 -13.35 34.64 4.03
CA HIS A 299 -14.41 33.70 4.35
C HIS A 299 -15.35 33.43 3.17
N ALA A 300 -15.72 34.49 2.43
CA ALA A 300 -16.50 34.38 1.19
C ALA A 300 -15.73 33.60 0.12
N GLU A 301 -14.41 33.82 0.01
CA GLU A 301 -13.53 33.06 -0.88
C GLU A 301 -13.40 31.60 -0.49
N ALA A 302 -13.35 31.27 0.82
CA ALA A 302 -13.30 29.89 1.28
C ALA A 302 -14.61 29.13 1.02
N MET A 303 -15.76 29.78 1.26
CA MET A 303 -17.09 29.23 0.91
C MET A 303 -17.26 29.12 -0.60
N ALA A 304 -16.80 30.10 -1.38
CA ALA A 304 -16.78 30.01 -2.83
C ALA A 304 -15.91 28.82 -3.27
N ALA A 305 -14.68 28.66 -2.75
CA ALA A 305 -13.82 27.52 -3.09
C ALA A 305 -14.46 26.16 -2.77
N LEU A 306 -15.21 26.07 -1.66
CA LEU A 306 -15.98 24.88 -1.27
C LEU A 306 -17.18 24.64 -2.21
N LEU A 307 -17.91 25.70 -2.59
CA LEU A 307 -19.01 25.59 -3.54
C LEU A 307 -18.51 25.17 -4.93
N HIS A 308 -17.43 25.77 -5.42
CA HIS A 308 -16.79 25.42 -6.68
C HIS A 308 -16.18 24.01 -6.68
N SER A 309 -15.85 23.43 -5.52
CA SER A 309 -15.41 22.03 -5.46
C SER A 309 -16.59 21.04 -5.50
N GLY A 310 -17.76 21.40 -4.95
CA GLY A 310 -18.97 20.56 -4.89
C GLY A 310 -19.93 20.67 -6.08
N SER A 311 -20.33 21.89 -6.49
CA SER A 311 -21.36 22.12 -7.53
C SER A 311 -20.90 21.83 -8.96
N ASN A 312 -19.59 21.74 -9.19
CA ASN A 312 -18.99 21.51 -10.51
C ASN A 312 -19.03 20.04 -10.97
N TRP A 313 -19.63 19.12 -10.20
CA TRP A 313 -19.72 17.69 -10.56
C TRP A 313 -21.14 17.24 -10.91
N LEU A 314 -22.14 18.12 -10.95
CA LEU A 314 -23.50 17.74 -11.33
C LEU A 314 -23.60 17.56 -12.87
N PRO A 315 -24.04 16.38 -13.37
CA PRO A 315 -24.31 16.18 -14.79
C PRO A 315 -25.39 17.15 -15.28
N GLY A 316 -25.22 17.74 -16.46
CA GLY A 316 -26.23 18.60 -17.11
C GLY A 316 -26.00 20.11 -17.02
N ASN A 317 -25.10 20.62 -16.16
CA ASN A 317 -24.80 22.07 -16.07
C ASN A 317 -24.25 22.68 -17.39
N ALA A 318 -23.62 21.88 -18.25
CA ALA A 318 -23.10 22.35 -19.55
C ALA A 318 -24.20 22.59 -20.59
N ALA A 319 -25.30 21.81 -20.55
CA ALA A 319 -26.42 22.00 -21.45
C ALA A 319 -27.15 23.33 -21.19
N ALA A 320 -27.23 23.76 -19.92
CA ALA A 320 -27.82 25.04 -19.52
C ALA A 320 -26.99 26.27 -19.96
N THR A 321 -25.69 26.09 -20.24
CA THR A 321 -24.76 27.15 -20.68
C THR A 321 -24.49 27.14 -22.20
N GLY A 322 -25.21 26.31 -22.96
CA GLY A 322 -25.03 26.18 -24.42
C GLY A 322 -23.76 25.45 -24.84
N VAL A 323 -23.04 24.81 -23.90
CA VAL A 323 -21.84 24.03 -24.17
C VAL A 323 -22.23 22.56 -24.36
N ALA A 324 -22.45 22.17 -25.62
CA ALA A 324 -22.70 20.77 -25.99
C ALA A 324 -21.36 20.02 -26.11
N ALA A 325 -20.78 19.61 -24.98
CA ALA A 325 -19.64 18.69 -24.98
C ALA A 325 -20.11 17.29 -24.54
N GLU A 326 -19.90 16.31 -25.41
CA GLU A 326 -20.18 14.91 -25.14
C GLU A 326 -18.88 14.16 -24.91
N ALA A 327 -18.90 13.17 -24.02
CA ALA A 327 -17.73 12.36 -23.76
C ALA A 327 -18.12 10.97 -23.28
N GLY A 328 -17.27 10.00 -23.58
CA GLY A 328 -17.35 8.63 -23.13
C GLY A 328 -15.99 8.13 -22.68
N ILE A 329 -15.99 7.20 -21.73
CA ILE A 329 -14.79 6.46 -21.34
C ILE A 329 -14.91 5.06 -21.92
N ASP A 330 -13.91 4.64 -22.68
CA ASP A 330 -13.82 3.30 -23.22
C ASP A 330 -13.16 2.37 -22.19
N ARG A 331 -12.15 2.88 -21.45
CA ARG A 331 -11.42 2.13 -20.41
C ARG A 331 -11.01 3.02 -19.24
N LEU A 332 -11.10 2.48 -18.03
CA LEU A 332 -10.68 3.15 -16.80
C LEU A 332 -10.01 2.18 -15.83
N LEU A 333 -8.68 2.21 -15.77
CA LEU A 333 -7.85 1.34 -14.93
C LEU A 333 -7.39 2.09 -13.68
N LEU A 334 -7.86 1.67 -12.51
CA LEU A 334 -7.53 2.28 -11.22
C LEU A 334 -6.33 1.60 -10.55
N LEU A 335 -5.32 2.39 -10.18
CA LEU A 335 -4.27 1.99 -9.25
C LEU A 335 -4.44 2.80 -7.94
N PRO A 336 -4.88 2.16 -6.83
CA PRO A 336 -5.11 2.85 -5.57
C PRO A 336 -3.89 3.62 -5.08
N GLY A 337 -4.10 4.86 -4.63
CA GLY A 337 -3.04 5.78 -4.21
C GLY A 337 -2.21 6.44 -5.32
N PHE A 338 -2.42 6.07 -6.60
CA PHE A 338 -1.79 6.71 -7.76
C PHE A 338 -2.80 7.54 -8.56
N GLY A 339 -3.95 6.94 -8.89
CA GLY A 339 -4.94 7.53 -9.77
C GLY A 339 -5.48 6.50 -10.77
N CYS A 340 -5.90 6.98 -11.95
CA CYS A 340 -6.43 6.12 -13.01
C CYS A 340 -5.70 6.34 -14.35
N LEU A 341 -5.59 5.28 -15.14
CA LEU A 341 -5.27 5.37 -16.56
C LEU A 341 -6.58 5.30 -17.33
N ALA A 342 -6.83 6.29 -18.20
CA ALA A 342 -8.09 6.41 -18.92
C ALA A 342 -7.88 6.47 -20.43
N GLU A 343 -8.74 5.78 -21.15
CA GLU A 343 -8.90 5.87 -22.60
C GLU A 343 -10.36 6.19 -22.88
N GLY A 344 -10.61 7.14 -23.77
CA GLY A 344 -11.97 7.51 -24.10
C GLY A 344 -12.05 8.45 -25.29
N TRP A 345 -13.18 9.13 -25.37
CA TRP A 345 -13.42 10.17 -26.34
C TRP A 345 -14.18 11.34 -25.72
N ALA A 346 -13.92 12.54 -26.23
CA ALA A 346 -14.65 13.74 -25.89
C ALA A 346 -14.73 14.64 -27.11
N VAL A 347 -15.93 15.14 -27.39
CA VAL A 347 -16.26 15.96 -28.55
C VAL A 347 -16.92 17.24 -28.07
N SER A 348 -16.40 18.38 -28.53
CA SER A 348 -17.02 19.69 -28.33
C SER A 348 -16.98 20.44 -29.66
N PRO A 349 -18.14 20.66 -30.33
CA PRO A 349 -18.19 21.31 -31.64
C PRO A 349 -17.74 22.77 -31.62
N ALA A 350 -17.90 23.44 -30.47
CA ALA A 350 -17.67 24.88 -30.33
C ALA A 350 -16.35 25.23 -29.66
N LYS A 351 -15.78 24.33 -28.85
CA LYS A 351 -14.66 24.66 -27.95
C LYS A 351 -13.59 23.59 -27.96
N ARG A 352 -12.33 24.02 -27.87
CA ARG A 352 -11.21 23.10 -27.73
C ARG A 352 -11.16 22.54 -26.31
N ILE A 353 -10.98 21.23 -26.21
CA ILE A 353 -10.75 20.51 -24.95
C ILE A 353 -9.27 20.62 -24.59
N VAL A 354 -8.99 20.98 -23.33
CA VAL A 354 -7.63 21.15 -22.82
C VAL A 354 -7.26 20.04 -21.84
N THR A 355 -8.13 19.72 -20.89
CA THR A 355 -7.84 18.73 -19.84
C THR A 355 -9.09 18.01 -19.36
N PHE A 356 -8.88 17.00 -18.52
CA PHE A 356 -9.92 16.14 -17.94
C PHE A 356 -9.75 16.02 -16.44
N HIS A 357 -10.84 16.12 -15.69
CA HIS A 357 -10.86 15.73 -14.28
C HIS A 357 -11.81 14.54 -14.11
N MET A 358 -11.58 13.69 -13.11
CA MET A 358 -12.45 12.57 -12.79
C MET A 358 -12.78 12.57 -11.31
N LYS A 359 -14.05 12.38 -10.95
CA LYS A 359 -14.46 12.14 -9.56
C LYS A 359 -14.87 10.69 -9.38
N ILE A 360 -14.31 10.02 -8.37
CA ILE A 360 -14.65 8.65 -7.96
C ILE A 360 -14.80 8.66 -6.43
N GLY A 361 -16.03 8.44 -5.95
CA GLY A 361 -16.36 8.65 -4.54
C GLY A 361 -16.04 10.10 -4.13
N ASP A 362 -15.22 10.26 -3.09
CA ASP A 362 -14.74 11.56 -2.62
C ASP A 362 -13.44 12.04 -3.30
N GLY A 363 -12.78 11.15 -4.04
CA GLY A 363 -11.52 11.46 -4.72
C GLY A 363 -11.77 12.25 -6.01
N VAL A 364 -11.02 13.34 -6.18
CA VAL A 364 -10.92 14.06 -7.45
C VAL A 364 -9.53 13.85 -8.04
N LEU A 365 -9.50 13.36 -9.27
CA LEU A 365 -8.32 13.16 -10.08
C LEU A 365 -8.23 14.23 -11.16
N VAL A 366 -7.00 14.61 -11.51
CA VAL A 366 -6.71 15.58 -12.57
C VAL A 366 -5.80 14.92 -13.60
N ALA A 367 -6.12 15.11 -14.88
CA ALA A 367 -5.30 14.60 -15.98
C ALA A 367 -3.91 15.25 -15.94
N ASP A 368 -2.89 14.42 -16.01
CA ASP A 368 -1.52 14.85 -16.24
C ASP A 368 -1.40 15.29 -17.71
N GLU A 369 -1.24 16.60 -17.90
CA GLU A 369 -1.17 17.20 -19.23
C GLU A 369 0.00 16.65 -20.06
N ALA A 370 1.14 16.34 -19.41
CA ALA A 370 2.31 15.78 -20.09
C ALA A 370 2.07 14.35 -20.57
N ALA A 371 1.20 13.61 -19.88
CA ALA A 371 0.82 12.24 -20.21
C ALA A 371 -0.51 12.15 -20.99
N THR A 372 -1.03 13.27 -21.49
CA THR A 372 -2.29 13.31 -22.22
C THR A 372 -2.05 13.37 -23.72
N SER A 373 -2.50 12.34 -24.43
CA SER A 373 -2.46 12.29 -25.89
C SER A 373 -3.86 12.33 -26.48
N PHE A 374 -4.00 12.97 -27.64
CA PHE A 374 -5.24 13.04 -28.41
C PHE A 374 -5.06 12.33 -29.74
N ARG A 375 -6.11 11.65 -30.20
CA ARG A 375 -6.14 10.90 -31.47
C ARG A 375 -7.48 11.05 -32.19
N ALA A 376 -7.49 10.76 -33.48
CA ALA A 376 -8.72 10.80 -34.27
C ALA A 376 -9.67 9.65 -33.90
N ARG A 377 -10.98 9.90 -33.96
CA ARG A 377 -12.05 8.91 -33.79
C ARG A 377 -13.02 8.94 -34.98
N PRO A 378 -12.60 8.42 -36.15
CA PRO A 378 -13.44 8.46 -37.36
C PRO A 378 -14.74 7.68 -37.21
N ASP A 379 -14.78 6.71 -36.29
CA ASP A 379 -15.97 5.95 -35.91
C ASP A 379 -17.11 6.84 -35.37
N LEU A 380 -16.79 8.02 -34.81
CA LEU A 380 -17.77 8.97 -34.28
C LEU A 380 -18.34 9.94 -35.33
N GLN A 381 -17.84 9.93 -36.57
CA GLN A 381 -18.24 10.92 -37.60
C GLN A 381 -19.73 10.89 -37.93
N SER A 382 -20.30 9.69 -38.03
CA SER A 382 -21.72 9.51 -38.35
C SER A 382 -22.65 10.08 -37.28
N VAL A 383 -22.19 10.11 -36.02
CA VAL A 383 -22.94 10.63 -34.87
C VAL A 383 -22.89 12.16 -34.82
N PHE A 384 -21.75 12.76 -35.16
CA PHE A 384 -21.51 14.21 -35.06
C PHE A 384 -21.54 14.94 -36.42
N GLY A 385 -22.33 14.45 -37.37
CA GLY A 385 -22.68 15.20 -38.59
C GLY A 385 -21.59 15.30 -39.67
N ASN A 386 -20.68 14.33 -39.77
CA ASN A 386 -19.63 14.22 -40.79
C ASN A 386 -18.61 15.38 -40.86
N VAL A 387 -18.51 16.21 -39.81
CA VAL A 387 -17.48 17.25 -39.73
C VAL A 387 -16.16 16.63 -39.26
N ALA A 388 -15.28 16.30 -40.21
CA ALA A 388 -14.02 15.59 -39.93
C ALA A 388 -13.10 16.30 -38.92
N SER A 389 -13.14 17.64 -38.85
CA SER A 389 -12.32 18.42 -37.90
C SER A 389 -12.69 18.16 -36.44
N VAL A 390 -13.98 17.94 -36.14
CA VAL A 390 -14.50 17.74 -34.78
C VAL A 390 -14.03 16.42 -34.17
N VAL A 391 -13.92 15.37 -35.00
CA VAL A 391 -13.48 14.04 -34.54
C VAL A 391 -11.97 13.81 -34.64
N SER A 392 -11.23 14.72 -35.26
CA SER A 392 -9.78 14.58 -35.51
C SER A 392 -8.94 14.49 -34.24
N ARG A 393 -9.45 15.03 -33.13
CA ARG A 393 -8.84 14.98 -31.78
C ARG A 393 -9.83 14.49 -30.73
N ALA A 394 -10.87 13.76 -31.12
CA ALA A 394 -11.91 13.36 -30.20
C ALA A 394 -11.48 12.24 -29.26
N GLY A 395 -10.59 11.34 -29.66
CA GLY A 395 -10.06 10.30 -28.79
C GLY A 395 -8.98 10.84 -27.87
N PHE A 396 -8.89 10.32 -26.64
CA PHE A 396 -7.81 10.64 -25.72
C PHE A 396 -7.33 9.41 -24.95
N ALA A 397 -6.05 9.45 -24.55
CA ALA A 397 -5.48 8.61 -23.51
C ALA A 397 -4.75 9.51 -22.51
N THR A 398 -4.98 9.30 -21.21
CA THR A 398 -4.45 10.17 -20.16
C THR A 398 -4.25 9.42 -18.84
N VAL A 399 -3.37 9.96 -18.00
CA VAL A 399 -3.22 9.56 -16.60
C VAL A 399 -3.91 10.59 -15.72
N LEU A 400 -4.97 10.18 -15.03
CA LEU A 400 -5.70 10.98 -14.05
C LEU A 400 -5.06 10.77 -12.67
N ARG A 401 -4.25 11.73 -12.20
CA ARG A 401 -3.50 11.66 -10.95
C ARG A 401 -4.33 12.13 -9.76
N GLY A 402 -4.18 11.44 -8.63
CA GLY A 402 -4.80 11.80 -7.36
C GLY A 402 -4.92 10.62 -6.40
N SER A 403 -5.22 10.92 -5.12
CA SER A 403 -5.34 9.87 -4.11
C SER A 403 -6.76 9.32 -4.10
N ILE A 404 -6.88 8.03 -4.41
CA ILE A 404 -8.11 7.26 -4.30
C ILE A 404 -7.84 6.08 -3.38
N GLY A 405 -8.68 5.91 -2.35
CA GLY A 405 -8.61 4.77 -1.44
C GLY A 405 -8.93 3.45 -2.15
N ALA A 406 -8.46 2.33 -1.60
CA ALA A 406 -8.74 1.01 -2.16
C ALA A 406 -10.25 0.76 -2.30
N ASP A 407 -11.05 1.24 -1.34
CA ASP A 407 -12.49 1.02 -1.27
C ASP A 407 -13.32 2.12 -1.93
N ALA A 408 -12.69 2.94 -2.79
CA ALA A 408 -13.41 3.97 -3.50
C ALA A 408 -14.51 3.35 -4.36
N SER A 409 -15.75 3.70 -4.00
CA SER A 409 -16.97 3.24 -4.65
C SER A 409 -17.76 4.45 -5.13
N GLY A 410 -18.60 4.24 -6.15
CA GLY A 410 -19.41 5.29 -6.76
C GLY A 410 -19.28 5.31 -8.27
N ALA A 411 -20.30 5.86 -8.94
CA ALA A 411 -20.26 6.05 -10.39
C ALA A 411 -19.23 7.14 -10.72
N PRO A 412 -18.21 6.86 -11.56
CA PRO A 412 -17.24 7.87 -11.92
C PRO A 412 -17.92 9.01 -12.69
N LEU A 413 -17.47 10.23 -12.44
CA LEU A 413 -17.91 11.42 -13.16
C LEU A 413 -16.71 11.98 -13.90
N LEU A 414 -16.79 12.05 -15.23
CA LEU A 414 -15.78 12.66 -16.08
C LEU A 414 -16.14 14.12 -16.28
N ARG A 415 -15.20 15.02 -16.00
CA ARG A 415 -15.30 16.44 -16.32
C ARG A 415 -14.35 16.78 -17.45
N VAL A 416 -14.90 17.29 -18.55
CA VAL A 416 -14.17 17.84 -19.70
C VAL A 416 -13.98 19.33 -19.48
N VAL A 417 -12.74 19.81 -19.55
CA VAL A 417 -12.38 21.22 -19.34
C VAL A 417 -11.93 21.83 -20.67
N HIS A 418 -12.54 22.94 -21.04
CA HIS A 418 -12.24 23.66 -22.28
C HIS A 418 -11.22 24.78 -22.05
N GLU A 419 -10.67 25.30 -23.15
CA GLU A 419 -9.65 26.37 -23.17
C GLU A 419 -10.10 27.67 -22.51
N ASP A 420 -11.40 27.99 -22.56
CA ASP A 420 -11.99 29.16 -21.90
C ASP A 420 -12.33 28.93 -20.42
N GLY A 421 -11.94 27.79 -19.86
CA GLY A 421 -12.24 27.38 -18.48
C GLY A 421 -13.66 26.84 -18.27
N SER A 422 -14.51 26.81 -19.31
CA SER A 422 -15.83 26.18 -19.19
C SER A 422 -15.73 24.66 -19.09
N MET A 423 -16.68 24.04 -18.40
CA MET A 423 -16.60 22.63 -18.04
C MET A 423 -17.89 21.88 -18.38
N ALA A 424 -17.77 20.62 -18.81
CA ALA A 424 -18.89 19.71 -18.98
C ALA A 424 -18.67 18.43 -18.19
N VAL A 425 -19.72 17.95 -17.51
CA VAL A 425 -19.65 16.75 -16.69
C VAL A 425 -20.51 15.65 -17.30
N GLN A 426 -19.91 14.49 -17.50
CA GLN A 426 -20.52 13.29 -18.02
C GLN A 426 -20.41 12.16 -17.00
N ARG A 427 -21.48 11.37 -16.89
CA ARG A 427 -21.49 10.19 -16.02
C ARG A 427 -20.84 9.02 -16.76
N VAL A 428 -19.90 8.34 -16.10
CA VAL A 428 -19.27 7.12 -16.62
C VAL A 428 -19.99 5.90 -16.04
N GLU A 429 -20.15 4.87 -16.85
CA GLU A 429 -20.76 3.62 -16.40
C GLU A 429 -19.86 2.96 -15.31
N PRO A 430 -20.40 2.62 -14.13
CA PRO A 430 -19.60 2.08 -13.03
C PRO A 430 -18.80 0.82 -13.38
N LYS A 431 -19.33 -0.03 -14.27
CA LYS A 431 -18.68 -1.29 -14.71
C LYS A 431 -17.38 -1.08 -15.50
N ILE A 432 -17.14 0.12 -16.01
CA ILE A 432 -15.92 0.45 -16.78
C ILE A 432 -14.73 0.68 -15.83
N LEU A 433 -15.00 1.13 -14.61
CA LEU A 433 -13.97 1.28 -13.58
C LEU A 433 -13.55 -0.11 -13.09
N ARG A 434 -12.29 -0.47 -13.36
CA ARG A 434 -11.70 -1.72 -12.90
C ARG A 434 -10.37 -1.46 -12.22
N ARG A 435 -10.05 -2.25 -11.18
CA ARG A 435 -8.73 -2.21 -10.55
C ARG A 435 -7.71 -2.75 -11.55
N LEU A 436 -6.55 -2.10 -11.59
CA LEU A 436 -5.47 -2.51 -12.46
C LEU A 436 -4.89 -3.85 -12.01
N ASP A 437 -4.81 -4.79 -12.95
CA ASP A 437 -4.04 -6.01 -12.87
C ASP A 437 -2.90 -5.97 -13.90
N PRO A 438 -1.62 -5.85 -13.48
CA PRO A 438 -0.49 -5.74 -14.40
C PRO A 438 -0.31 -6.98 -15.30
N VAL A 439 -0.81 -8.15 -14.87
CA VAL A 439 -0.72 -9.40 -15.63
C VAL A 439 -1.79 -9.45 -16.70
N ALA A 440 -3.04 -9.16 -16.34
CA ALA A 440 -4.17 -9.20 -17.28
C ALA A 440 -4.24 -7.97 -18.19
N ASP A 441 -3.86 -6.79 -17.68
CA ASP A 441 -4.08 -5.49 -18.33
C ASP A 441 -2.81 -4.93 -18.97
N GLY A 442 -1.70 -5.67 -18.88
CA GLY A 442 -0.38 -5.21 -19.29
C GLY A 442 -0.33 -4.74 -20.73
N GLU A 443 -0.84 -5.54 -21.66
CA GLU A 443 -0.88 -5.20 -23.09
C GLU A 443 -1.81 -4.02 -23.38
N GLU A 444 -2.84 -3.79 -22.56
CA GLU A 444 -3.71 -2.62 -22.71
C GLU A 444 -2.98 -1.35 -22.30
N ILE A 445 -2.28 -1.36 -21.17
CA ILE A 445 -1.48 -0.20 -20.73
C ILE A 445 -0.38 0.10 -21.74
N LEU A 446 0.36 -0.92 -22.20
CA LEU A 446 1.44 -0.71 -23.16
C LEU A 446 0.93 -0.22 -24.51
N ARG A 447 -0.34 -0.47 -24.86
CA ARG A 447 -0.98 0.14 -26.02
C ARG A 447 -1.30 1.62 -25.80
N LEU A 448 -1.69 2.00 -24.58
CA LEU A 448 -1.96 3.40 -24.21
C LEU A 448 -0.69 4.22 -24.06
N PHE A 449 0.34 3.62 -23.48
CA PHE A 449 1.64 4.23 -23.17
C PHE A 449 2.77 3.32 -23.67
N PRO A 450 3.07 3.29 -24.98
CA PRO A 450 4.10 2.40 -25.54
C PRO A 450 5.50 2.67 -24.99
N ALA A 451 5.76 3.91 -24.60
CA ALA A 451 7.01 4.35 -24.00
C ALA A 451 6.89 4.50 -22.47
N LEU A 452 6.11 3.65 -21.80
CA LEU A 452 5.75 3.79 -20.38
C LEU A 452 6.94 4.13 -19.46
N ARG A 453 8.10 3.49 -19.66
CA ARG A 453 9.34 3.74 -18.87
C ARG A 453 9.90 5.17 -19.00
N HIS A 454 9.58 5.86 -20.09
CA HIS A 454 10.04 7.22 -20.37
C HIS A 454 9.00 8.28 -20.01
N GLU A 455 7.80 7.87 -19.61
CA GLU A 455 6.77 8.79 -19.15
C GLU A 455 7.17 9.42 -17.80
N GLY A 456 6.93 10.72 -17.63
CA GLY A 456 7.31 11.45 -16.42
C GLY A 456 6.64 10.91 -15.14
N PHE A 457 5.51 10.22 -15.27
CA PHE A 457 4.77 9.63 -14.15
C PHE A 457 5.24 8.22 -13.74
N TYR A 458 6.17 7.61 -14.48
CA TYR A 458 6.49 6.19 -14.33
C TYR A 458 7.09 5.82 -12.97
N SER A 459 7.98 6.65 -12.43
CA SER A 459 8.59 6.41 -11.11
C SER A 459 7.54 6.35 -10.00
N ASP A 460 6.60 7.30 -10.00
CA ASP A 460 5.48 7.33 -9.07
C ASP A 460 4.53 6.14 -9.26
N PHE A 461 4.30 5.74 -10.52
CA PHE A 461 3.49 4.57 -10.86
C PHE A 461 4.12 3.30 -10.28
N LEU A 462 5.42 3.11 -10.50
CA LEU A 462 6.19 1.96 -10.02
C LEU A 462 6.21 1.91 -8.48
N ALA A 463 6.50 3.03 -7.82
CA ALA A 463 6.51 3.12 -6.36
C ALA A 463 5.12 2.83 -5.77
N CYS A 464 4.05 3.32 -6.41
CA CYS A 464 2.70 3.04 -5.94
C CYS A 464 2.30 1.58 -6.18
N ALA A 465 2.67 0.99 -7.32
CA ALA A 465 2.43 -0.41 -7.62
C ALA A 465 3.12 -1.32 -6.58
N ALA A 466 4.39 -1.07 -6.26
CA ALA A 466 5.14 -1.78 -5.22
C ALA A 466 4.42 -1.73 -3.86
N ARG A 467 3.95 -0.55 -3.47
CA ARG A 467 3.17 -0.37 -2.22
C ARG A 467 1.85 -1.13 -2.23
N VAL A 468 1.12 -1.12 -3.35
CA VAL A 468 -0.14 -1.86 -3.47
C VAL A 468 0.11 -3.35 -3.36
N TRP A 469 1.17 -3.87 -3.99
CA TRP A 469 1.50 -5.29 -3.92
C TRP A 469 1.98 -5.70 -2.53
N SER A 470 2.76 -4.88 -1.84
CA SER A 470 3.16 -5.18 -0.45
C SER A 470 1.98 -5.20 0.52
N GLN A 471 0.92 -4.43 0.26
CA GLN A 471 -0.32 -4.45 1.04
C GLN A 471 -1.24 -5.65 0.75
N ARG A 472 -1.08 -6.32 -0.41
CA ARG A 472 -1.90 -7.50 -0.76
C ARG A 472 -1.43 -8.78 -0.05
N SER A 473 -0.16 -8.86 0.34
CA SER A 473 0.39 -10.01 1.05
C SER A 473 -0.08 -10.00 2.51
N GLY A 474 -1.05 -10.85 2.86
CA GLY A 474 -1.53 -10.96 4.24
C GLY A 474 -2.77 -11.85 4.44
N ASP A 475 -3.63 -11.94 3.44
CA ASP A 475 -4.90 -12.67 3.56
C ASP A 475 -4.77 -14.12 3.12
N MET A 476 -4.12 -14.93 3.97
CA MET A 476 -4.07 -16.37 3.82
C MET A 476 -4.97 -17.08 4.84
N GLN A 477 -5.90 -17.88 4.34
CA GLN A 477 -6.73 -18.75 5.15
C GLN A 477 -6.07 -20.13 5.29
N SER A 478 -6.01 -20.66 6.52
CA SER A 478 -5.62 -22.06 6.73
C SER A 478 -6.89 -22.91 6.79
N LEU A 479 -6.97 -23.91 5.92
CA LEU A 479 -8.06 -24.88 5.92
C LEU A 479 -7.70 -26.14 6.71
N ALA A 480 -6.43 -26.54 6.63
CA ALA A 480 -5.85 -27.59 7.45
C ALA A 480 -4.45 -27.15 7.88
N LEU A 481 -4.11 -27.33 9.16
CA LEU A 481 -2.79 -27.01 9.70
C LEU A 481 -2.29 -28.19 10.53
N ARG A 482 -1.18 -28.77 10.08
CA ARG A 482 -0.43 -29.80 10.80
C ARG A 482 1.03 -29.33 10.87
N PRO A 483 1.45 -28.75 12.02
CA PRO A 483 2.81 -28.26 12.20
C PRO A 483 3.87 -29.33 11.96
N ALA A 484 5.03 -28.92 11.46
CA ALA A 484 6.18 -29.78 11.23
C ALA A 484 7.46 -28.95 11.27
N ARG A 485 8.55 -29.52 11.82
CA ARG A 485 9.84 -28.82 11.93
C ARG A 485 10.50 -28.61 10.57
N ARG A 486 10.19 -29.48 9.60
CA ARG A 486 10.70 -29.41 8.23
C ARG A 486 9.52 -29.42 7.28
N ALA A 487 9.55 -28.59 6.25
CA ALA A 487 8.40 -28.41 5.39
C ALA A 487 8.72 -28.47 3.90
N ILE A 488 7.85 -29.09 3.12
CA ILE A 488 7.77 -28.91 1.67
C ILE A 488 6.56 -28.03 1.42
N VAL A 489 6.78 -26.83 0.88
CA VAL A 489 5.73 -25.87 0.57
C VAL A 489 5.51 -25.86 -0.94
N MET A 490 4.40 -26.43 -1.39
CA MET A 490 4.08 -26.61 -2.81
C MET A 490 2.88 -25.76 -3.22
N ARG A 491 3.08 -24.88 -4.20
CA ARG A 491 2.02 -24.11 -4.84
C ARG A 491 1.32 -24.93 -5.91
N LEU A 492 0.05 -25.25 -5.69
CA LEU A 492 -0.74 -26.05 -6.62
C LEU A 492 -1.09 -25.25 -7.89
N PRO A 493 -1.07 -25.88 -9.08
CA PRO A 493 -1.62 -25.33 -10.31
C PRO A 493 -3.09 -24.91 -10.19
N SER A 494 -3.52 -23.91 -10.97
CA SER A 494 -4.95 -23.57 -11.06
C SER A 494 -5.71 -24.43 -12.07
N ASP A 495 -5.01 -25.09 -12.99
CA ASP A 495 -5.61 -26.07 -13.90
C ASP A 495 -5.80 -27.40 -13.17
N ILE A 496 -7.00 -27.97 -13.25
CA ILE A 496 -7.39 -29.19 -12.53
C ILE A 496 -6.54 -30.39 -12.97
N SER A 497 -6.19 -30.48 -14.26
CA SER A 497 -5.41 -31.61 -14.80
C SER A 497 -3.98 -31.56 -14.26
N ASN A 498 -3.37 -30.38 -14.28
CA ASN A 498 -2.03 -30.16 -13.74
C ASN A 498 -2.00 -30.33 -12.22
N LEU A 499 -3.03 -29.88 -11.51
CA LEU A 499 -3.17 -30.10 -10.07
C LEU A 499 -3.17 -31.60 -9.74
N ASN A 500 -3.96 -32.38 -10.47
CA ASN A 500 -4.03 -33.82 -10.27
C ASN A 500 -2.69 -34.50 -10.58
N LEU A 501 -1.99 -34.08 -11.63
CA LEU A 501 -0.65 -34.56 -11.94
C LEU A 501 0.36 -34.25 -10.82
N CYS A 502 0.33 -33.04 -10.25
CA CYS A 502 1.21 -32.66 -9.14
C CYS A 502 0.95 -33.53 -7.90
N LEU A 503 -0.32 -33.75 -7.54
CA LEU A 503 -0.67 -34.52 -6.35
C LEU A 503 -0.43 -36.02 -6.52
N ASP A 504 -0.63 -36.57 -7.71
CA ASP A 504 -0.30 -37.97 -8.02
C ASP A 504 1.21 -38.22 -7.98
N ARG A 505 2.03 -37.25 -8.43
CA ARG A 505 3.49 -37.34 -8.26
C ARG A 505 3.90 -37.22 -6.80
N LEU A 506 3.27 -36.32 -6.05
CA LEU A 506 3.54 -36.14 -4.62
C LEU A 506 3.20 -37.42 -3.84
N SER A 507 2.05 -38.06 -4.08
CA SER A 507 1.62 -39.25 -3.33
C SER A 507 2.60 -40.42 -3.45
N ARG A 508 3.21 -40.61 -4.62
CA ARG A 508 4.20 -41.68 -4.87
C ARG A 508 5.47 -41.56 -4.05
N HIS A 509 5.84 -40.35 -3.64
CA HIS A 509 7.08 -40.07 -2.90
C HIS A 509 6.85 -39.67 -1.46
N ALA A 510 5.68 -39.08 -1.16
CA ALA A 510 5.36 -38.60 0.18
C ALA A 510 5.22 -39.71 1.23
N ALA A 511 4.98 -40.96 0.79
CA ALA A 511 4.97 -42.12 1.66
C ALA A 511 6.35 -42.45 2.27
N ASP A 512 7.44 -42.05 1.61
CA ASP A 512 8.81 -42.34 2.04
C ASP A 512 9.38 -41.26 2.97
N PHE A 513 8.66 -40.15 3.18
CA PHE A 513 9.14 -39.08 4.04
C PHE A 513 9.06 -39.42 5.52
N SER A 514 10.07 -38.96 6.25
CA SER A 514 10.05 -38.93 7.71
C SER A 514 8.80 -38.19 8.23
N PRO A 515 8.15 -38.67 9.30
CA PRO A 515 7.01 -37.98 9.92
C PRO A 515 7.29 -36.54 10.37
N ASP A 516 8.57 -36.17 10.52
CA ASP A 516 8.99 -34.81 10.87
C ASP A 516 8.97 -33.83 9.68
N ILE A 517 8.77 -34.33 8.46
CA ILE A 517 8.64 -33.54 7.24
C ILE A 517 7.15 -33.36 6.93
N GLY A 518 6.65 -32.15 7.12
CA GLY A 518 5.30 -31.77 6.73
C GLY A 518 5.23 -31.30 5.28
N ILE A 519 4.05 -31.44 4.66
CA ILE A 519 3.76 -30.94 3.32
C ILE A 519 2.67 -29.89 3.43
N ALA A 520 2.96 -28.67 2.98
CA ALA A 520 2.01 -27.58 2.87
C ALA A 520 1.63 -27.34 1.42
N LEU A 521 0.36 -27.57 1.11
CA LEU A 521 -0.22 -27.29 -0.19
C LEU A 521 -0.84 -25.89 -0.19
N LEU A 522 -0.56 -25.11 -1.23
CA LEU A 522 -1.10 -23.76 -1.39
C LEU A 522 -2.02 -23.72 -2.60
N CYS A 523 -3.30 -23.42 -2.42
CA CYS A 523 -4.29 -23.27 -3.49
C CYS A 523 -4.85 -21.84 -3.54
N ASP A 524 -5.35 -21.40 -4.69
CA ASP A 524 -6.09 -20.14 -4.79
C ASP A 524 -7.55 -20.32 -4.38
N GLN A 525 -8.31 -19.23 -4.26
CA GLN A 525 -9.75 -19.28 -3.95
C GLN A 525 -10.62 -19.62 -5.17
N GLY A 526 -10.01 -20.00 -6.29
CA GLY A 526 -10.66 -20.17 -7.58
C GLY A 526 -11.29 -21.54 -7.80
N ARG A 527 -11.42 -21.90 -9.09
CA ARG A 527 -12.17 -23.08 -9.55
C ARG A 527 -11.58 -24.41 -9.06
N ALA A 528 -10.27 -24.46 -8.82
CA ALA A 528 -9.57 -25.68 -8.40
C ALA A 528 -9.72 -26.00 -6.91
N ARG A 529 -10.32 -25.10 -6.10
CA ARG A 529 -10.45 -25.26 -4.64
C ARG A 529 -11.12 -26.57 -4.23
N GLY A 530 -12.23 -26.92 -4.89
CA GLY A 530 -12.99 -28.13 -4.57
C GLY A 530 -12.18 -29.41 -4.81
N GLU A 531 -11.48 -29.48 -5.95
CA GLU A 531 -10.60 -30.60 -6.27
C GLU A 531 -9.42 -30.68 -5.30
N ALA A 532 -8.78 -29.54 -4.98
CA ALA A 532 -7.66 -29.49 -4.03
C ALA A 532 -8.03 -30.08 -2.66
N LEU A 533 -9.23 -29.76 -2.16
CA LEU A 533 -9.76 -30.31 -0.91
C LEU A 533 -9.98 -31.82 -0.98
N LEU A 534 -10.64 -32.30 -2.03
CA LEU A 534 -10.90 -33.73 -2.21
C LEU A 534 -9.59 -34.53 -2.30
N ARG A 535 -8.62 -34.03 -3.08
CA ARG A 535 -7.32 -34.69 -3.23
C ARG A 535 -6.46 -34.62 -1.98
N LEU A 536 -6.58 -33.58 -1.15
CA LEU A 536 -5.93 -33.54 0.16
C LEU A 536 -6.43 -34.69 1.05
N GLU A 537 -7.74 -34.93 1.09
CA GLU A 537 -8.32 -36.03 1.88
C GLU A 537 -7.90 -37.41 1.38
N GLU A 538 -7.76 -37.58 0.07
CA GLU A 538 -7.22 -38.80 -0.53
C GLU A 538 -5.75 -39.00 -0.17
N LEU A 539 -4.93 -37.94 -0.31
CA LEU A 539 -3.51 -37.97 0.03
C LEU A 539 -3.30 -38.27 1.52
N ALA A 540 -4.10 -37.65 2.39
CA ALA A 540 -4.04 -37.86 3.85
C ALA A 540 -4.29 -39.31 4.27
N ARG A 541 -4.98 -40.11 3.46
CA ARG A 541 -5.19 -41.55 3.70
C ARG A 541 -4.01 -42.42 3.26
N GLN A 542 -3.14 -41.89 2.39
CA GLN A 542 -2.04 -42.62 1.77
C GLN A 542 -0.69 -42.33 2.43
N VAL A 543 -0.53 -41.18 3.09
CA VAL A 543 0.76 -40.71 3.62
C VAL A 543 0.70 -40.46 5.11
N SER A 544 1.80 -40.76 5.81
CA SER A 544 1.96 -40.46 7.24
C SER A 544 2.48 -39.04 7.50
N ALA A 545 2.98 -38.35 6.47
CA ALA A 545 3.51 -37.00 6.57
C ALA A 545 2.42 -35.99 7.02
N PRO A 546 2.72 -35.04 7.93
CA PRO A 546 1.79 -33.99 8.32
C PRO A 546 1.36 -33.13 7.11
N LEU A 547 0.07 -33.13 6.77
CA LEU A 547 -0.46 -32.35 5.65
C LEU A 547 -1.13 -31.06 6.12
N SER A 548 -0.76 -29.94 5.50
CA SER A 548 -1.39 -28.63 5.66
C SER A 548 -1.92 -28.13 4.33
N LEU A 549 -3.04 -27.38 4.37
CA LEU A 549 -3.62 -26.72 3.20
C LEU A 549 -3.91 -25.26 3.53
N PHE A 550 -3.38 -24.39 2.69
CA PHE A 550 -3.59 -22.95 2.77
C PHE A 550 -4.25 -22.43 1.49
N MET A 551 -5.10 -21.42 1.65
CA MET A 551 -5.75 -20.69 0.59
C MET A 551 -5.16 -19.28 0.50
N LEU A 552 -4.71 -18.91 -0.70
CA LEU A 552 -4.24 -17.58 -1.04
C LEU A 552 -5.36 -16.79 -1.73
N SER A 553 -5.42 -15.49 -1.48
CA SER A 553 -6.40 -14.57 -2.09
C SER A 553 -6.13 -14.25 -3.57
N HIS A 554 -5.01 -14.72 -4.12
CA HIS A 554 -4.57 -14.46 -5.49
C HIS A 554 -4.09 -15.73 -6.21
N GLU A 555 -3.98 -15.64 -7.54
CA GLU A 555 -3.50 -16.74 -8.41
C GLU A 555 -1.96 -16.80 -8.54
N ASN A 556 -1.27 -15.74 -8.12
CA ASN A 556 0.19 -15.60 -8.18
C ASN A 556 0.97 -16.63 -7.34
N ASP A 557 2.29 -16.64 -7.46
CA ASP A 557 3.17 -17.44 -6.61
C ASP A 557 3.17 -16.94 -5.16
N ALA A 558 3.71 -17.74 -4.24
CA ALA A 558 3.50 -17.62 -2.79
C ALA A 558 4.74 -17.15 -2.01
N LEU A 559 5.77 -16.64 -2.71
CA LEU A 559 7.06 -16.30 -2.09
C LEU A 559 6.91 -15.27 -0.96
N ALA A 560 5.99 -14.31 -1.10
CA ALA A 560 5.73 -13.29 -0.10
C ALA A 560 4.97 -13.81 1.13
N GLU A 561 4.23 -14.91 0.96
CA GLU A 561 3.40 -15.55 1.99
C GLU A 561 4.18 -16.61 2.77
N LEU A 562 5.33 -17.07 2.26
CA LEU A 562 6.18 -18.08 2.91
C LEU A 562 6.51 -17.73 4.38
N PRO A 563 6.93 -16.49 4.75
CA PRO A 563 7.11 -16.10 6.15
C PRO A 563 5.93 -16.48 7.07
N ALA A 564 4.71 -16.19 6.64
CA ALA A 564 3.50 -16.45 7.42
C ALA A 564 3.14 -17.95 7.44
N ILE A 565 3.31 -18.65 6.31
CA ILE A 565 3.10 -20.09 6.18
C ILE A 565 4.03 -20.85 7.13
N LEU A 566 5.33 -20.60 7.00
CA LEU A 566 6.38 -21.28 7.76
C LEU A 566 6.26 -20.96 9.26
N GLY A 567 5.94 -19.72 9.61
CA GLY A 567 5.64 -19.32 10.98
C GLY A 567 4.46 -20.09 11.59
N ARG A 568 3.36 -20.28 10.84
CA ARG A 568 2.20 -21.09 11.29
C ARG A 568 2.53 -22.58 11.39
N MET A 569 3.37 -23.10 10.49
CA MET A 569 3.82 -24.49 10.53
C MET A 569 4.84 -24.77 11.63
N GLY A 570 5.52 -23.74 12.16
CA GLY A 570 6.65 -23.92 13.06
C GLY A 570 7.85 -24.56 12.35
N ALA A 571 7.98 -24.37 11.03
CA ALA A 571 9.05 -24.97 10.25
C ALA A 571 10.37 -24.22 10.48
N GLU A 572 11.45 -24.95 10.74
CA GLU A 572 12.82 -24.43 10.88
C GLU A 572 13.54 -24.41 9.53
N ARG A 573 13.24 -25.38 8.66
CA ARG A 573 13.76 -25.52 7.30
C ARG A 573 12.66 -25.90 6.33
N PHE A 574 12.78 -25.44 5.10
CA PHE A 574 11.79 -25.72 4.07
C PHE A 574 12.37 -25.85 2.68
N VAL A 575 11.61 -26.50 1.80
CA VAL A 575 11.74 -26.39 0.36
C VAL A 575 10.48 -25.72 -0.19
N HIS A 576 10.66 -24.66 -0.97
CA HIS A 576 9.58 -24.03 -1.72
C HIS A 576 9.56 -24.55 -3.14
N LEU A 577 8.37 -24.96 -3.59
CA LEU A 577 8.05 -25.34 -4.95
C LEU A 577 6.95 -24.40 -5.43
N GLY A 578 7.32 -23.50 -6.33
CA GLY A 578 6.46 -22.51 -6.95
C GLY A 578 5.40 -23.15 -7.83
N ARG A 579 4.53 -22.30 -8.39
CA ARG A 579 3.37 -22.78 -9.14
C ARG A 579 3.79 -23.61 -10.36
N GLY A 580 3.23 -24.80 -10.49
CA GLY A 580 3.50 -25.66 -11.65
C GLY A 580 4.88 -26.28 -11.67
N ILE A 581 5.57 -26.29 -10.53
CA ILE A 581 6.86 -26.96 -10.37
C ILE A 581 6.64 -28.29 -9.66
N VAL A 582 7.19 -29.37 -10.22
CA VAL A 582 7.20 -30.69 -9.60
C VAL A 582 8.62 -31.24 -9.52
N PRO A 583 9.01 -31.92 -8.44
CA PRO A 583 10.31 -32.58 -8.38
C PRO A 583 10.38 -33.75 -9.36
N THR A 584 11.56 -33.95 -9.95
CA THR A 584 11.93 -35.18 -10.67
C THR A 584 12.29 -36.27 -9.66
N ALA A 585 12.57 -37.49 -10.12
CA ALA A 585 13.05 -38.56 -9.23
C ALA A 585 14.34 -38.16 -8.49
N THR A 586 15.30 -37.55 -9.21
CA THR A 586 16.51 -36.97 -8.61
C THR A 586 16.19 -35.77 -7.72
N GLY A 587 15.19 -34.99 -8.09
CA GLY A 587 14.64 -33.90 -7.28
C GLY A 587 14.18 -34.32 -5.89
N TRP A 588 13.40 -35.40 -5.80
CA TRP A 588 12.91 -35.88 -4.51
C TRP A 588 14.04 -36.30 -3.57
N VAL A 589 15.07 -36.96 -4.09
CA VAL A 589 16.28 -37.28 -3.33
C VAL A 589 16.97 -36.00 -2.86
N ALA A 590 17.17 -35.02 -3.75
CA ALA A 590 17.80 -33.75 -3.40
C ALA A 590 16.99 -32.94 -2.36
N VAL A 591 15.66 -32.97 -2.43
CA VAL A 591 14.77 -32.34 -1.45
C VAL A 591 14.95 -32.98 -0.07
N GLN A 592 14.95 -34.31 0.00
CA GLN A 592 15.13 -35.04 1.25
C GLN A 592 16.53 -34.77 1.83
N ASP A 593 17.58 -34.94 1.01
CA ASP A 593 18.96 -34.64 1.39
C ASP A 593 19.11 -33.23 1.95
N TYR A 594 18.44 -32.25 1.35
CA TYR A 594 18.45 -30.87 1.84
C TYR A 594 17.77 -30.73 3.21
N LEU A 595 16.57 -31.29 3.36
CA LEU A 595 15.80 -31.19 4.60
C LEU A 595 16.50 -31.88 5.78
N ASP A 596 17.32 -32.91 5.53
CA ASP A 596 18.10 -33.63 6.54
C ASP A 596 19.41 -32.92 6.94
N ARG A 597 19.90 -31.95 6.16
CA ARG A 597 21.18 -31.25 6.40
C ARG A 597 21.15 -30.30 7.60
N HIS A 598 22.30 -29.72 7.93
CA HIS A 598 22.45 -28.57 8.84
C HIS A 598 23.04 -27.37 8.09
N GLY A 599 22.82 -26.14 8.60
CA GLY A 599 23.27 -24.87 7.99
C GLY A 599 22.18 -24.02 7.35
N HIS A 600 22.57 -22.82 6.91
CA HIS A 600 21.71 -21.74 6.36
C HIS A 600 21.92 -21.43 4.87
N ALA A 601 22.78 -22.20 4.18
CA ALA A 601 23.00 -22.03 2.75
C ALA A 601 21.70 -22.28 1.95
N ILE A 602 21.52 -21.51 0.88
CA ILE A 602 20.41 -21.70 -0.05
C ILE A 602 20.76 -22.90 -0.94
N GLU A 603 19.86 -23.88 -0.97
CA GLU A 603 19.91 -24.94 -1.96
C GLU A 603 19.01 -24.55 -3.12
N ARG A 604 19.56 -24.45 -4.31
CA ARG A 604 18.83 -24.06 -5.51
C ARG A 604 18.56 -25.30 -6.34
N PHE A 605 17.31 -25.51 -6.71
CA PHE A 605 16.93 -26.68 -7.50
C PHE A 605 16.77 -26.26 -8.95
N GLU A 606 17.60 -26.81 -9.83
CA GLU A 606 17.54 -26.49 -11.26
C GLU A 606 16.23 -27.02 -11.86
N ILE A 607 15.51 -26.10 -12.51
CA ILE A 607 14.24 -26.34 -13.19
C ILE A 607 14.53 -26.65 -14.65
N VAL A 608 13.97 -27.76 -15.15
CA VAL A 608 14.00 -28.14 -16.55
C VAL A 608 12.61 -28.11 -17.18
N ASP A 609 12.57 -27.98 -18.50
CA ASP A 609 11.36 -28.14 -19.29
C ASP A 609 10.99 -29.63 -19.48
N ASP A 610 9.93 -29.88 -20.25
CA ASP A 610 9.42 -31.20 -20.59
C ASP A 610 10.40 -32.06 -21.41
N VAL A 611 11.40 -31.44 -22.03
CA VAL A 611 12.47 -32.10 -22.81
C VAL A 611 13.73 -32.28 -21.95
N GLY A 612 13.72 -31.82 -20.70
CA GLY A 612 14.87 -31.89 -19.79
C GLY A 612 15.91 -30.80 -20.02
N SER A 613 15.60 -29.78 -20.83
CA SER A 613 16.49 -28.62 -21.03
C SER A 613 16.30 -27.58 -19.92
N PRO A 614 17.32 -26.78 -19.57
CA PRO A 614 17.21 -25.76 -18.54
C PRO A 614 16.07 -24.75 -18.83
N ASP A 615 15.24 -24.46 -17.82
CA ASP A 615 14.08 -23.58 -17.97
C ASP A 615 14.49 -22.17 -18.40
N ARG A 616 13.78 -21.63 -19.40
CA ARG A 616 14.02 -20.31 -19.96
C ARG A 616 12.99 -19.27 -19.54
N VAL A 617 11.92 -19.69 -18.86
CA VAL A 617 10.83 -18.78 -18.50
C VAL A 617 11.26 -17.85 -17.38
N ASP A 618 11.60 -18.40 -16.22
CA ASP A 618 12.11 -17.62 -15.07
C ASP A 618 13.63 -17.80 -14.88
N GLY A 619 14.26 -18.55 -15.78
CA GLY A 619 15.62 -19.07 -15.65
C GLY A 619 15.67 -20.40 -14.90
N ALA A 620 16.67 -21.22 -15.22
CA ALA A 620 16.81 -22.57 -14.69
C ALA A 620 17.06 -22.60 -13.17
N VAL A 621 17.61 -21.53 -12.61
CA VAL A 621 17.92 -21.41 -11.18
C VAL A 621 17.22 -20.17 -10.63
N SER A 622 15.90 -20.26 -10.49
CA SER A 622 15.01 -19.17 -10.09
C SER A 622 14.52 -19.32 -8.65
N ALA A 623 13.74 -18.35 -8.16
CA ALA A 623 13.08 -18.47 -6.86
C ALA A 623 11.91 -19.47 -6.87
N ALA A 624 11.58 -20.06 -8.03
CA ALA A 624 10.44 -20.97 -8.14
C ALA A 624 10.76 -22.36 -7.56
N ALA A 625 12.03 -22.66 -7.28
CA ALA A 625 12.40 -23.86 -6.55
C ALA A 625 13.70 -23.67 -5.77
N PHE A 626 13.59 -23.56 -4.44
CA PHE A 626 14.74 -23.46 -3.56
C PHE A 626 14.44 -24.01 -2.16
N GLY A 627 15.50 -24.39 -1.46
CA GLY A 627 15.51 -24.78 -0.07
C GLY A 627 16.22 -23.73 0.76
N TRP A 628 15.61 -23.34 1.87
CA TRP A 628 16.24 -22.43 2.83
C TRP A 628 15.80 -22.68 4.27
N THR A 629 16.44 -22.00 5.21
CA THR A 629 16.00 -21.98 6.61
C THR A 629 15.01 -20.85 6.83
N THR A 630 14.00 -21.09 7.65
CA THR A 630 12.96 -20.09 7.95
C THR A 630 13.54 -18.80 8.55
N PRO A 631 14.49 -18.81 9.51
CA PRO A 631 15.06 -17.57 10.04
C PRO A 631 15.71 -16.68 8.97
N ALA A 632 16.48 -17.27 8.07
CA ALA A 632 17.16 -16.54 7.00
C ALA A 632 16.17 -16.00 5.95
N LEU A 633 15.12 -16.77 5.61
CA LEU A 633 14.03 -16.25 4.78
C LEU A 633 13.32 -15.08 5.44
N LEU A 634 13.01 -15.17 6.74
CA LEU A 634 12.32 -14.11 7.47
C LEU A 634 13.12 -12.81 7.44
N GLU A 635 14.43 -12.89 7.67
CA GLU A 635 15.36 -11.76 7.59
C GLU A 635 15.38 -11.14 6.20
N TRP A 636 15.62 -11.94 5.16
CA TRP A 636 15.58 -11.48 3.77
C TRP A 636 14.23 -10.86 3.39
N SER A 637 13.12 -11.43 3.86
CA SER A 637 11.76 -10.99 3.51
C SER A 637 11.41 -9.57 3.97
N LEU A 638 12.21 -8.98 4.86
CA LEU A 638 12.04 -7.61 5.35
C LEU A 638 12.43 -6.57 4.29
N SER A 639 13.43 -6.88 3.46
CA SER A 639 13.93 -6.03 2.38
C SER A 639 13.60 -6.57 0.98
N ALA A 640 13.05 -7.79 0.91
CA ALA A 640 12.72 -8.43 -0.36
C ALA A 640 11.70 -7.60 -1.17
N PRO A 641 11.97 -7.40 -2.47
CA PRO A 641 11.00 -6.77 -3.36
C PRO A 641 9.74 -7.63 -3.48
N ARG A 642 8.60 -6.96 -3.67
CA ARG A 642 7.31 -7.62 -3.92
C ARG A 642 6.97 -7.48 -5.40
N PHE A 643 6.74 -8.62 -6.06
CA PHE A 643 6.53 -8.70 -7.49
C PHE A 643 5.07 -8.88 -7.86
N SER A 644 4.71 -8.41 -9.04
CA SER A 644 3.36 -8.45 -9.58
C SER A 644 2.80 -9.87 -9.74
N ARG A 645 3.65 -10.85 -10.06
CA ARG A 645 3.31 -12.29 -10.14
C ARG A 645 3.75 -13.10 -8.93
N GLY A 646 4.19 -12.42 -7.86
CA GLY A 646 4.80 -13.03 -6.68
C GLY A 646 6.25 -13.47 -6.89
N LEU A 647 6.70 -13.64 -8.14
CA LEU A 647 8.02 -14.14 -8.49
C LEU A 647 8.54 -13.50 -9.79
N TYR A 648 9.83 -13.20 -9.82
CA TYR A 648 10.55 -12.81 -11.04
C TYR A 648 12.02 -13.21 -10.95
N LYS A 649 12.51 -14.03 -11.89
CA LYS A 649 13.88 -14.57 -11.89
C LYS A 649 14.25 -15.18 -10.52
N ASN A 650 15.39 -14.80 -9.94
CA ASN A 650 15.80 -15.21 -8.59
C ASN A 650 15.07 -14.43 -7.47
N SER A 651 14.17 -13.49 -7.81
CA SER A 651 13.43 -12.63 -6.89
C SER A 651 14.31 -11.81 -5.93
N GLY A 652 15.58 -11.60 -6.25
CA GLY A 652 16.55 -10.98 -5.33
C GLY A 652 16.99 -11.89 -4.19
N LEU A 653 16.80 -13.21 -4.30
CA LEU A 653 17.38 -14.17 -3.35
C LEU A 653 18.91 -14.01 -3.31
N PRO A 654 19.54 -14.01 -2.12
CA PRO A 654 20.98 -13.85 -1.98
C PRO A 654 21.74 -14.87 -2.85
N GLN A 655 22.82 -14.41 -3.48
CA GLN A 655 23.73 -15.28 -4.20
C GLN A 655 25.07 -15.25 -3.46
N THR A 656 25.45 -16.37 -2.89
CA THR A 656 26.74 -16.50 -2.20
C THR A 656 27.59 -17.56 -2.91
N PRO A 657 28.39 -17.16 -3.93
CA PRO A 657 29.25 -18.08 -4.67
C PRO A 657 30.11 -18.92 -3.71
N GLY A 658 30.16 -20.24 -3.95
CA GLY A 658 30.89 -21.19 -3.11
C GLY A 658 30.09 -21.73 -1.90
N ARG A 659 29.03 -21.04 -1.46
CA ARG A 659 28.13 -21.51 -0.40
C ARG A 659 26.80 -22.06 -0.95
N ASP A 660 26.22 -21.39 -1.93
CA ASP A 660 25.01 -21.84 -2.62
C ASP A 660 25.28 -23.17 -3.33
N ARG A 661 24.36 -24.12 -3.17
CA ARG A 661 24.40 -25.41 -3.88
C ARG A 661 23.35 -25.44 -4.96
N VAL A 662 23.66 -26.14 -6.05
CA VAL A 662 22.73 -26.32 -7.17
C VAL A 662 22.50 -27.81 -7.39
N ALA A 663 21.28 -28.27 -7.13
CA ALA A 663 20.82 -29.61 -7.48
C ALA A 663 20.35 -29.61 -8.95
N ARG A 664 21.12 -30.23 -9.84
CA ARG A 664 20.87 -30.20 -11.28
C ARG A 664 19.69 -31.07 -11.70
N ALA A 665 18.92 -30.60 -12.69
CA ALA A 665 17.71 -31.24 -13.21
C ALA A 665 16.77 -31.80 -12.11
N ALA A 666 16.68 -31.09 -10.99
CA ALA A 666 15.94 -31.53 -9.81
C ALA A 666 14.45 -31.26 -9.95
N MET A 667 14.06 -30.27 -10.74
CA MET A 667 12.67 -29.83 -10.83
C MET A 667 12.23 -29.79 -12.29
N MET A 668 10.95 -30.01 -12.53
CA MET A 668 10.34 -29.97 -13.86
C MET A 668 9.15 -29.03 -13.84
N ARG A 669 9.03 -28.19 -14.87
CA ARG A 669 7.89 -27.29 -15.03
C ARG A 669 6.75 -27.98 -15.79
N VAL A 670 5.60 -28.12 -15.14
CA VAL A 670 4.37 -28.66 -15.74
C VAL A 670 3.36 -27.58 -16.13
N GLU A 671 3.47 -26.38 -15.55
CA GLU A 671 2.64 -25.22 -15.90
C GLU A 671 3.54 -24.00 -16.13
N ARG A 672 3.29 -23.27 -17.22
CA ARG A 672 4.00 -22.03 -17.51
C ARG A 672 3.21 -20.84 -16.95
N PRO A 673 3.86 -19.88 -16.29
CA PRO A 673 3.21 -18.63 -15.91
C PRO A 673 2.70 -17.90 -17.16
N ARG A 674 1.62 -17.13 -17.00
CA ARG A 674 1.12 -16.28 -18.09
C ARG A 674 2.18 -15.24 -18.46
N ALA A 675 2.49 -15.16 -19.75
CA ALA A 675 3.37 -14.12 -20.25
C ALA A 675 2.69 -12.75 -20.10
N ALA A 676 3.38 -11.79 -19.49
CA ALA A 676 2.84 -10.46 -19.24
C ALA A 676 3.98 -9.44 -19.28
N ARG A 677 4.15 -8.76 -20.42
CA ARG A 677 5.28 -7.85 -20.64
C ARG A 677 5.33 -6.71 -19.63
N LEU A 678 4.18 -6.15 -19.25
CA LEU A 678 4.14 -5.09 -18.24
C LEU A 678 4.59 -5.62 -16.88
N ALA A 679 4.11 -6.79 -16.46
CA ALA A 679 4.54 -7.43 -15.22
C ALA A 679 6.06 -7.65 -15.21
N ASP A 680 6.61 -8.25 -16.28
CA ASP A 680 8.05 -8.46 -16.44
C ASP A 680 8.83 -7.13 -16.35
N MET A 681 8.32 -6.08 -16.99
CA MET A 681 8.94 -4.76 -17.03
C MET A 681 8.97 -4.08 -15.66
N LEU A 682 7.84 -4.11 -14.93
CA LEU A 682 7.73 -3.54 -13.59
C LEU A 682 8.58 -4.33 -12.59
N ASP A 683 8.52 -5.66 -12.64
CA ASP A 683 9.26 -6.53 -11.74
C ASP A 683 10.78 -6.40 -11.96
N GLU A 684 11.23 -6.22 -13.22
CA GLU A 684 12.63 -5.92 -13.53
C GLU A 684 13.10 -4.60 -12.89
N ASP A 685 12.31 -3.54 -13.02
CA ASP A 685 12.68 -2.22 -12.52
C ASP A 685 12.63 -2.16 -10.99
N LEU A 686 11.71 -2.89 -10.34
CA LEU A 686 11.70 -3.07 -8.88
C LEU A 686 12.92 -3.83 -8.38
N LEU A 687 13.30 -4.92 -9.06
CA LEU A 687 14.48 -5.69 -8.70
C LEU A 687 15.73 -4.81 -8.80
N ARG A 688 15.88 -4.06 -9.90
CA ARG A 688 17.02 -3.14 -10.09
C ARG A 688 17.07 -2.03 -9.03
N SER A 689 15.93 -1.43 -8.70
CA SER A 689 15.84 -0.40 -7.66
C SER A 689 16.31 -0.92 -6.29
N THR A 690 16.04 -2.19 -6.01
CA THR A 690 16.48 -2.85 -4.78
C THR A 690 17.99 -3.13 -4.79
N GLU A 691 18.52 -3.59 -5.93
CA GLU A 691 19.96 -3.82 -6.10
C GLU A 691 20.77 -2.52 -6.02
N GLU A 692 20.25 -1.42 -6.55
CA GLU A 692 20.87 -0.09 -6.47
C GLU A 692 20.85 0.47 -5.05
N ALA A 693 19.76 0.26 -4.28
CA ALA A 693 19.68 0.70 -2.89
C ALA A 693 20.65 -0.03 -1.95
N VAL A 694 21.09 -1.23 -2.32
CA VAL A 694 22.05 -2.05 -1.55
C VAL A 694 23.50 -1.75 -1.95
N ARG A 695 23.74 -1.12 -3.12
CA ARG A 695 25.09 -0.71 -3.52
C ARG A 695 25.46 0.60 -2.81
N PRO A 696 26.55 0.62 -2.02
CA PRO A 696 26.98 1.80 -1.27
C PRO A 696 27.41 2.98 -2.16
#